data_AF-A0A0F8D307-F1
#
_entry.id   AF-A0A0F8D307-F1
#
_cell.length_a   1.000
_cell.length_b   1.000
_cell.length_c   1.000
_cell.angle_alpha   90.00
_cell.angle_beta   90.00
_cell.angle_gamma   90.00
#
_symmetry.space_group_name_H-M   'P 1'
#
loop_
_entity.id
_entity.type
_entity.pdbx_description
1 polymer ?
#
loop_
_entity_poly.entity_id
_entity_poly.type
_entity_poly.pdbx_seq_one_letter_code
_entity_poly.pdbx_strand_id
1 'polypeptide(L)'
;MSPSGSRPNPSVDEYKAIAKKWTRAQKIKNRHDAKKGKLPDPCQTLTTPESEAQRAASELQKRALKAKKKSAYEKRWWWTASFWMWMLLVHSTGILLFTRGFLLTRLILDKSSECAVPPVAAPALGMGSWKNSGSVDGGCWHPKSFDKAVIILIDALRYDFTVPPSDSTPAQTYHNALTHLHESAVKAPENSFLRPFIADPPTTTLQRLKGLTTGTLPTFIDAGSNFAGTAIEEDNILAQLRKNGKRIAHLGDDTWLSLFPDHFETNISHAYDSFNVWDLHTVDNGVIEHIFPLLKDDQKGQWDVLIGHLLGVDHAGHRYGPEHTAMASKLRQMDKFIREITEKIDDDTLLVVMGDHGMDSKGDHGGESDDEVEAALWMYSKRPFFGRTKPEFVYPPANAKIRPINQIDLVPTLSLLLGIPIPYNNLGGPIEEAFFHLKDKAWDNLATVSHITSAQIHRYQNSYYAARGLDQATSAGSPMSLWEKANAFDSRDVKKIIELFARFQSETLAVCIGVMAAGALVLVTYASKDEDEDFAILENLDLEFAETGFEMSGIGGQEEEIAYKTLNKRLVIIATTTSIPIGGLVFAASMATLSSIQWDAAFIPLMDITAVTVVPLVVLWKVGPKRRGVLESVSSALASFVAFYAIEALATMVWAGHLRRHLMLYRIFSPRFMMAAAVLLVVDFAAILVALIGTRCNTMSIGDAFGWAD
;
A
#
# COMPACT_ATOMS: atom_id res chain seq x y z
N MET A 1 0.91 -58.78 -5.61
CA MET A 1 0.87 -59.65 -4.41
C MET A 1 1.24 -58.81 -3.21
N SER A 2 0.48 -58.99 -2.14
CA SER A 2 0.36 -58.23 -0.90
C SER A 2 1.62 -58.18 0.00
N PRO A 3 1.64 -57.32 1.04
CA PRO A 3 2.82 -56.86 1.76
C PRO A 3 3.10 -57.63 3.07
N SER A 4 4.35 -57.62 3.54
CA SER A 4 4.74 -57.94 4.93
C SER A 4 6.19 -57.51 5.18
N GLY A 5 6.62 -56.94 6.29
CA GLY A 5 5.96 -56.65 7.56
C GLY A 5 6.83 -55.69 8.38
N SER A 6 6.18 -54.88 9.20
CA SER A 6 6.79 -54.00 10.19
C SER A 6 7.52 -54.81 11.27
N ARG A 7 8.74 -54.42 11.61
CA ARG A 7 9.41 -54.93 12.82
C ARG A 7 8.71 -54.33 14.04
N PRO A 8 8.30 -55.13 15.05
CA PRO A 8 7.69 -54.58 16.25
C PRO A 8 8.73 -53.85 17.10
N ASN A 9 8.29 -52.78 17.77
CA ASN A 9 9.09 -52.11 18.78
C ASN A 9 9.48 -53.09 19.90
N PRO A 10 10.72 -53.03 20.42
CA PRO A 10 11.19 -53.94 21.45
C PRO A 10 10.31 -53.85 22.70
N SER A 11 9.95 -55.00 23.26
CA SER A 11 9.08 -55.08 24.44
C SER A 11 9.77 -54.55 25.70
N VAL A 12 8.98 -54.16 26.70
CA VAL A 12 9.46 -53.70 28.03
C VAL A 12 10.39 -54.75 28.67
N ASP A 13 10.21 -56.03 28.37
CA ASP A 13 11.04 -57.11 28.90
C ASP A 13 12.43 -57.19 28.21
N GLU A 14 12.53 -56.75 26.96
CA GLU A 14 13.79 -56.62 26.23
C GLU A 14 14.64 -55.47 26.82
N TYR A 15 14.00 -54.35 27.18
CA TYR A 15 14.65 -53.26 27.90
C TYR A 15 15.15 -53.71 29.28
N LYS A 16 14.35 -54.49 30.02
CA LYS A 16 14.79 -55.06 31.31
C LYS A 16 15.96 -56.04 31.14
N ALA A 17 15.97 -56.82 30.06
CA ALA A 17 17.08 -57.74 29.75
C ALA A 17 18.38 -57.00 29.42
N ILE A 18 18.30 -55.90 28.66
CA ILE A 18 19.45 -55.04 28.35
C ILE A 18 19.96 -54.32 29.61
N ALA A 19 19.05 -53.79 30.43
CA ALA A 19 19.40 -53.18 31.71
C ALA A 19 20.15 -54.16 32.62
N LYS A 20 19.68 -55.41 32.72
CA LYS A 20 20.32 -56.48 33.52
C LYS A 20 21.69 -56.88 32.98
N LYS A 21 21.87 -56.92 31.65
CA LYS A 21 23.18 -57.13 31.01
C LYS A 21 24.14 -55.98 31.31
N TRP A 22 23.65 -54.74 31.28
CA TRP A 22 24.44 -53.55 31.59
C TRP A 22 24.87 -53.51 33.07
N THR A 23 23.98 -53.86 34.01
CA THR A 23 24.34 -53.96 35.44
C THR A 23 25.39 -55.05 35.68
N ARG A 24 25.32 -56.17 34.95
CA ARG A 24 26.30 -57.25 35.04
C ARG A 24 27.65 -56.82 34.47
N ALA A 25 27.67 -56.12 33.33
CA ALA A 25 28.88 -55.56 32.74
C ALA A 25 29.53 -54.52 33.67
N GLN A 26 28.74 -53.68 34.33
CA GLN A 26 29.24 -52.68 35.28
C GLN A 26 29.80 -53.33 36.55
N LYS A 27 29.18 -54.41 37.05
CA LYS A 27 29.75 -55.22 38.15
C LYS A 27 31.07 -55.89 37.77
N ILE A 28 31.22 -56.35 36.52
CA ILE A 28 32.46 -56.95 36.03
C ILE A 28 33.54 -55.88 35.87
N LYS A 29 33.20 -54.71 35.31
CA LYS A 29 34.10 -53.56 35.19
C LYS A 29 34.56 -53.09 36.57
N ASN A 30 33.65 -52.93 37.53
CA ASN A 30 33.99 -52.55 38.90
C ASN A 30 34.87 -53.61 39.61
N ARG A 31 34.67 -54.91 39.34
CA ARG A 31 35.56 -55.99 39.83
C ARG A 31 36.94 -55.98 39.17
N HIS A 32 37.01 -55.62 37.90
CA HIS A 32 38.25 -55.53 37.15
C HIS A 32 39.06 -54.28 37.56
N ASP A 33 38.38 -53.15 37.79
CA ASP A 33 38.97 -51.92 38.29
C ASP A 33 39.42 -52.07 39.75
N ALA A 34 38.68 -52.83 40.57
CA ALA A 34 39.10 -53.23 41.93
C ALA A 34 40.32 -54.16 41.95
N LYS A 35 40.61 -54.90 40.86
CA LYS A 35 41.80 -55.76 40.73
C LYS A 35 43.05 -55.03 40.22
N LYS A 36 42.92 -53.80 39.70
CA LYS A 36 44.04 -52.98 39.21
C LYS A 36 44.63 -52.02 40.26
N GLY A 37 44.02 -51.88 41.42
CA GLY A 37 44.60 -51.19 42.57
C GLY A 37 45.49 -52.13 43.38
N LYS A 38 46.77 -51.76 43.56
CA LYS A 38 47.73 -52.46 44.44
C LYS A 38 47.13 -52.68 45.84
N LEU A 39 47.22 -53.91 46.35
CA LEU A 39 46.83 -54.28 47.72
C LEU A 39 47.61 -53.47 48.78
N PRO A 40 46.99 -53.26 49.95
CA PRO A 40 47.41 -53.99 51.13
C PRO A 40 46.29 -54.85 51.75
N ASP A 41 46.71 -55.77 52.63
CA ASP A 41 45.98 -56.88 53.24
C ASP A 41 44.63 -56.54 53.95
N PRO A 42 43.69 -57.50 54.06
CA PRO A 42 42.36 -57.29 54.61
C PRO A 42 42.25 -57.73 56.09
N CYS A 43 42.37 -56.81 57.04
CA CYS A 43 41.66 -56.88 58.32
C CYS A 43 41.74 -55.53 59.06
N GLN A 44 40.61 -55.09 59.61
CA GLN A 44 40.40 -53.89 60.44
C GLN A 44 40.30 -52.53 59.71
N THR A 45 39.13 -52.25 59.13
CA THR A 45 38.59 -50.88 59.16
C THR A 45 37.60 -50.77 60.31
N LEU A 46 38.10 -50.34 61.47
CA LEU A 46 37.30 -49.54 62.40
C LEU A 46 36.94 -48.25 61.64
N THR A 47 35.70 -48.12 61.16
CA THR A 47 35.17 -46.85 60.69
C THR A 47 35.07 -45.93 61.89
N THR A 48 36.04 -45.02 62.04
CA THR A 48 35.97 -43.96 63.04
C THR A 48 34.87 -42.96 62.64
N PRO A 49 34.13 -42.36 63.59
CA PRO A 49 33.13 -41.31 63.32
C PRO A 49 33.70 -40.13 62.51
N GLU A 50 35.01 -39.89 62.62
CA GLU A 50 35.75 -38.90 61.82
C GLU A 50 35.74 -39.19 60.31
N SER A 51 35.79 -40.45 59.88
CA SER A 51 35.81 -40.81 58.45
C SER A 51 34.44 -40.63 57.77
N GLU A 52 33.35 -40.85 58.51
CA GLU A 52 31.99 -40.60 58.03
C GLU A 52 31.67 -39.09 58.04
N ALA A 53 32.13 -38.36 59.06
CA ALA A 53 32.02 -36.91 59.13
C ALA A 53 32.80 -36.20 58.00
N GLN A 54 34.03 -36.64 57.70
CA GLN A 54 34.80 -36.12 56.55
C GLN A 54 34.14 -36.44 55.21
N ARG A 55 33.54 -37.62 55.05
CA ARG A 55 32.83 -38.00 53.84
C ARG A 55 31.52 -37.21 53.67
N ALA A 56 30.78 -37.00 54.75
CA ALA A 56 29.59 -36.15 54.79
C ALA A 56 29.92 -34.68 54.48
N ALA A 57 31.02 -34.15 55.04
CA ALA A 57 31.50 -32.80 54.76
C ALA A 57 31.93 -32.63 53.29
N SER A 58 32.62 -33.63 52.72
CA SER A 58 32.99 -33.65 51.29
C SER A 58 31.77 -33.69 50.36
N GLU A 59 30.75 -34.49 50.69
CA GLU A 59 29.50 -34.53 49.93
C GLU A 59 28.69 -33.23 50.07
N LEU A 60 28.71 -32.59 51.24
CA LEU A 60 28.09 -31.28 51.46
C LEU A 60 28.79 -30.18 50.63
N GLN A 61 30.12 -30.19 50.59
CA GLN A 61 30.92 -29.30 49.75
C GLN A 61 30.65 -29.50 48.25
N LYS A 62 30.56 -30.75 47.77
CA LYS A 62 30.19 -31.06 46.37
C LYS A 62 28.78 -30.58 46.03
N ARG A 63 27.82 -30.76 46.94
CA ARG A 63 26.44 -30.26 46.77
C ARG A 63 26.39 -28.74 46.73
N ALA A 64 27.13 -28.06 47.60
CA ALA A 64 27.24 -26.61 47.61
C ALA A 64 27.89 -26.07 46.31
N LEU A 65 28.95 -26.71 45.82
CA LEU A 65 29.59 -26.37 44.55
C LEU A 65 28.66 -26.59 43.35
N LYS A 66 27.91 -27.71 43.33
CA LYS A 66 26.89 -28.01 42.31
C LYS A 66 25.79 -26.94 42.29
N ALA A 67 25.29 -26.56 43.47
CA ALA A 67 24.27 -25.52 43.60
C ALA A 67 24.78 -24.15 43.12
N LYS A 68 26.03 -23.79 43.47
CA LYS A 68 26.67 -22.54 43.02
C LYS A 68 26.81 -22.50 41.48
N LYS A 69 27.27 -23.60 40.87
CA LYS A 69 27.41 -23.70 39.40
C LYS A 69 26.06 -23.66 38.68
N LYS A 70 25.05 -24.35 39.20
CA LYS A 70 23.67 -24.31 38.69
C LYS A 70 23.10 -22.88 38.74
N SER A 71 23.22 -22.21 39.89
CA SER A 71 22.74 -20.82 40.05
C SER A 71 23.49 -19.85 39.12
N ALA A 72 24.80 -20.02 38.93
CA ALA A 72 25.57 -19.22 37.99
C ALA A 72 25.11 -19.41 36.53
N TYR A 73 24.80 -20.66 36.12
CA TYR A 73 24.23 -20.94 34.80
C TYR A 73 22.85 -20.34 34.63
N GLU A 74 21.95 -20.50 35.61
CA GLU A 74 20.60 -19.92 35.57
C GLU A 74 20.65 -18.39 35.46
N LYS A 75 21.53 -17.73 36.22
CA LYS A 75 21.73 -16.28 36.13
C LYS A 75 22.19 -15.87 34.73
N ARG A 76 23.17 -16.58 34.15
CA ARG A 76 23.65 -16.32 32.78
C ARG A 76 22.55 -16.54 31.74
N TRP A 77 21.79 -17.62 31.88
CA TRP A 77 20.68 -17.91 30.99
C TRP A 77 19.62 -16.82 31.04
N TRP A 78 19.26 -16.33 32.23
CA TRP A 78 18.31 -15.23 32.35
C TRP A 78 18.82 -13.95 31.67
N TRP A 79 20.09 -13.60 31.82
CA TRP A 79 20.67 -12.47 31.09
C TRP A 79 20.62 -12.65 29.57
N THR A 80 20.98 -13.84 29.07
CA THR A 80 20.90 -14.17 27.65
C THR A 80 19.45 -14.09 27.16
N ALA A 81 18.49 -14.70 27.87
CA ALA A 81 17.08 -14.66 27.50
C ALA A 81 16.52 -13.23 27.52
N SER A 82 16.90 -12.40 28.50
CA SER A 82 16.51 -10.98 28.56
C SER A 82 17.05 -10.17 27.39
N PHE A 83 18.29 -10.41 26.97
CA PHE A 83 18.87 -9.77 25.78
C PHE A 83 18.06 -10.11 24.51
N TRP A 84 17.76 -11.39 24.30
CA TRP A 84 16.98 -11.83 23.14
C TRP A 84 15.53 -11.33 23.19
N MET A 85 14.93 -11.25 24.37
CA MET A 85 13.62 -10.63 24.56
C MET A 85 13.65 -9.14 24.23
N TRP A 86 14.70 -8.42 24.63
CA TRP A 86 14.89 -7.02 24.27
C TRP A 86 15.03 -6.84 22.75
N MET A 87 15.81 -7.69 22.06
CA MET A 87 15.89 -7.70 20.59
C MET A 87 14.52 -7.90 19.92
N LEU A 88 13.75 -8.89 20.38
CA LEU A 88 12.38 -9.12 19.89
C LEU A 88 11.50 -7.88 20.07
N LEU A 89 11.59 -7.19 21.22
CA LEU A 89 10.84 -5.97 21.48
C LEU A 89 11.25 -4.82 20.55
N VAL A 90 12.55 -4.67 20.28
CA VAL A 90 13.07 -3.67 19.33
C VAL A 90 12.52 -3.93 17.93
N HIS A 91 12.66 -5.16 17.41
CA HIS A 91 12.14 -5.52 16.09
C HIS A 91 10.61 -5.39 16.01
N SER A 92 9.89 -5.84 17.04
CA SER A 92 8.42 -5.72 17.12
C SER A 92 7.98 -4.26 17.12
N THR A 93 8.68 -3.40 17.86
CA THR A 93 8.38 -1.97 17.90
C THR A 93 8.65 -1.31 16.56
N GLY A 94 9.77 -1.64 15.89
CA GLY A 94 10.07 -1.14 14.55
C GLY A 94 8.99 -1.51 13.53
N ILE A 95 8.51 -2.75 13.57
CA ILE A 95 7.42 -3.22 12.69
C ILE A 95 6.09 -2.57 13.04
N LEU A 96 5.79 -2.37 14.33
CA LEU A 96 4.58 -1.67 14.77
C LEU A 96 4.60 -0.21 14.29
N LEU A 97 5.73 0.49 14.45
CA LEU A 97 5.89 1.87 13.99
C LEU A 97 5.78 1.96 12.46
N PHE A 98 6.41 1.04 11.74
CA PHE A 98 6.26 0.93 10.30
C PHE A 98 4.80 0.68 9.90
N THR A 99 4.15 -0.36 10.42
CA THR A 99 2.76 -0.69 10.04
C THR A 99 1.74 0.37 10.46
N ARG A 100 2.02 1.20 11.47
CA ARG A 100 1.14 2.32 11.87
C ARG A 100 1.44 3.64 11.15
N GLY A 101 2.70 3.91 10.83
CA GLY A 101 3.14 5.16 10.20
C GLY A 101 3.22 5.08 8.68
N PHE A 102 3.75 3.96 8.16
CA PHE A 102 3.89 3.66 6.73
C PHE A 102 2.53 3.39 6.07
N LEU A 103 1.59 2.80 6.80
CA LEU A 103 0.27 2.44 6.30
C LEU A 103 -0.82 3.45 6.73
N LEU A 104 -0.82 4.69 6.21
CA LEU A 104 -1.96 5.62 6.20
C LEU A 104 -3.24 5.00 5.57
N THR A 105 -3.96 4.16 6.30
CA THR A 105 -5.24 3.60 5.83
C THR A 105 -6.33 4.68 5.87
N ARG A 106 -6.85 5.05 4.69
CA ARG A 106 -8.07 5.85 4.58
C ARG A 106 -9.25 5.03 5.11
N LEU A 107 -10.13 5.66 5.88
CA LEU A 107 -11.38 5.03 6.28
C LEU A 107 -12.34 5.12 5.10
N ILE A 108 -12.76 3.97 4.59
CA ILE A 108 -13.80 3.84 3.56
C ILE A 108 -15.14 3.64 4.28
N LEU A 109 -16.15 4.42 3.91
CA LEU A 109 -17.51 4.25 4.41
C LEU A 109 -18.32 3.44 3.41
N ASP A 110 -18.89 2.32 3.85
CA ASP A 110 -19.81 1.49 3.08
C ASP A 110 -21.23 2.10 3.08
N LYS A 111 -21.35 3.29 2.48
CA LYS A 111 -22.62 4.00 2.32
C LYS A 111 -22.76 4.43 0.86
N SER A 112 -23.97 4.33 0.34
CA SER A 112 -24.31 4.74 -1.02
C SER A 112 -25.44 5.78 -1.01
N SER A 113 -25.39 6.72 -1.94
CA SER A 113 -26.47 7.70 -2.13
C SER A 113 -27.71 7.09 -2.79
N GLU A 114 -28.87 7.69 -2.52
CA GLU A 114 -30.17 7.23 -3.03
C GLU A 114 -31.04 8.41 -3.45
N CYS A 115 -31.82 8.25 -4.53
CA CYS A 115 -32.70 9.30 -5.03
C CYS A 115 -33.73 9.75 -3.98
N ALA A 116 -34.22 8.81 -3.15
CA ALA A 116 -35.19 9.07 -2.10
C ALA A 116 -34.64 9.88 -0.91
N VAL A 117 -33.30 10.01 -0.79
CA VAL A 117 -32.65 10.69 0.33
C VAL A 117 -31.78 11.84 -0.19
N PRO A 118 -32.40 12.95 -0.66
CA PRO A 118 -31.64 14.11 -1.09
C PRO A 118 -30.89 14.75 0.09
N PRO A 119 -29.71 15.34 -0.13
CA PRO A 119 -28.93 15.98 0.92
C PRO A 119 -29.56 17.29 1.42
N VAL A 120 -30.52 17.84 0.68
CA VAL A 120 -31.29 19.06 1.00
C VAL A 120 -32.79 18.79 0.88
N ALA A 121 -33.59 19.41 1.75
CA ALA A 121 -35.04 19.32 1.67
C ALA A 121 -35.58 20.08 0.45
N ALA A 122 -36.52 19.49 -0.28
CA ALA A 122 -37.17 20.13 -1.42
C ALA A 122 -38.27 21.12 -0.97
N PRO A 123 -38.48 22.24 -1.69
CA PRO A 123 -37.68 22.71 -2.82
C PRO A 123 -36.42 23.46 -2.37
N ALA A 124 -35.24 23.02 -2.83
CA ALA A 124 -34.00 23.75 -2.61
C ALA A 124 -34.05 25.08 -3.38
N LEU A 125 -33.82 26.20 -2.68
CA LEU A 125 -33.59 27.55 -3.22
C LEU A 125 -34.51 27.96 -4.40
N GLY A 126 -35.82 27.74 -4.28
CA GLY A 126 -36.81 28.25 -5.25
C GLY A 126 -36.97 27.43 -6.53
N MET A 127 -36.31 26.26 -6.63
CA MET A 127 -36.57 25.32 -7.70
C MET A 127 -37.94 24.66 -7.50
N GLY A 128 -38.96 25.13 -8.23
CA GLY A 128 -40.31 24.57 -8.18
C GLY A 128 -40.33 23.09 -8.56
N SER A 129 -41.40 22.37 -8.23
CA SER A 129 -41.54 20.96 -8.61
C SER A 129 -41.45 20.80 -10.13
N TRP A 130 -40.67 19.85 -10.60
CA TRP A 130 -40.60 19.46 -12.02
C TRP A 130 -41.22 18.07 -12.23
N LYS A 131 -41.51 17.76 -13.50
CA LYS A 131 -42.10 16.48 -13.89
C LYS A 131 -41.16 15.33 -13.50
N ASN A 132 -41.70 14.29 -12.87
CA ASN A 132 -40.96 13.12 -12.41
C ASN A 132 -39.81 13.45 -11.43
N SER A 133 -39.91 14.54 -10.67
CA SER A 133 -38.94 14.89 -9.62
C SER A 133 -38.76 13.76 -8.61
N GLY A 134 -37.50 13.51 -8.21
CA GLY A 134 -37.15 12.42 -7.28
C GLY A 134 -37.00 11.05 -7.95
N SER A 135 -37.08 10.98 -9.28
CA SER A 135 -36.84 9.77 -10.07
C SER A 135 -35.69 9.96 -11.04
N VAL A 136 -35.12 8.87 -11.54
CA VAL A 136 -34.02 8.89 -12.52
C VAL A 136 -34.43 9.53 -13.85
N ASP A 137 -35.69 9.39 -14.25
CA ASP A 137 -36.20 9.91 -15.52
C ASP A 137 -36.36 11.44 -15.50
N GLY A 138 -36.85 11.99 -14.38
CA GLY A 138 -36.96 13.44 -14.18
C GLY A 138 -35.73 14.08 -13.54
N GLY A 139 -34.80 13.29 -13.02
CA GLY A 139 -33.66 13.71 -12.22
C GLY A 139 -33.91 13.61 -10.73
N CYS A 140 -33.01 12.92 -10.03
CA CYS A 140 -33.17 12.57 -8.62
C CYS A 140 -33.15 13.79 -7.69
N TRP A 141 -32.05 14.55 -7.70
CA TRP A 141 -31.89 15.72 -6.82
C TRP A 141 -31.96 17.06 -7.57
N HIS A 142 -31.88 17.02 -8.89
CA HIS A 142 -31.88 18.16 -9.81
C HIS A 142 -32.49 17.72 -11.15
N PRO A 143 -33.21 18.60 -11.89
CA PRO A 143 -33.74 18.27 -13.21
C PRO A 143 -32.67 17.75 -14.16
N LYS A 144 -32.88 16.54 -14.67
CA LYS A 144 -31.96 15.92 -15.64
C LYS A 144 -31.83 16.80 -16.89
N SER A 145 -30.61 16.91 -17.40
CA SER A 145 -30.28 17.71 -18.60
C SER A 145 -30.01 16.87 -19.84
N PHE A 146 -29.49 15.65 -19.68
CA PHE A 146 -29.16 14.75 -20.79
C PHE A 146 -29.63 13.33 -20.51
N ASP A 147 -30.06 12.61 -21.55
CA ASP A 147 -30.48 11.21 -21.44
C ASP A 147 -29.30 10.25 -21.47
N LYS A 148 -28.24 10.65 -22.19
CA LYS A 148 -27.06 9.84 -22.46
C LYS A 148 -25.76 10.64 -22.33
N ALA A 149 -24.66 9.94 -22.14
CA ALA A 149 -23.33 10.53 -22.22
C ALA A 149 -22.34 9.65 -22.99
N VAL A 150 -21.47 10.30 -23.76
CA VAL A 150 -20.26 9.72 -24.33
C VAL A 150 -19.07 10.38 -23.61
N ILE A 151 -18.26 9.58 -22.93
CA ILE A 151 -17.10 10.01 -22.16
C ILE A 151 -15.86 9.46 -22.84
N ILE A 152 -15.03 10.36 -23.37
CA ILE A 152 -13.76 10.04 -24.01
C ILE A 152 -12.64 10.48 -23.07
N LEU A 153 -11.93 9.49 -22.54
CA LEU A 153 -10.73 9.69 -21.74
C LEU A 153 -9.51 9.48 -22.63
N ILE A 154 -8.67 10.49 -22.74
CA ILE A 154 -7.39 10.40 -23.45
C ILE A 154 -6.30 10.46 -22.38
N ASP A 155 -5.59 9.35 -22.21
CA ASP A 155 -4.53 9.22 -21.21
C ASP A 155 -3.43 10.26 -21.47
N ALA A 156 -3.01 10.94 -20.41
CA ALA A 156 -2.01 12.00 -20.40
C ALA A 156 -2.31 13.22 -21.31
N LEU A 157 -3.60 13.54 -21.53
CA LEU A 157 -4.01 14.73 -22.28
C LEU A 157 -3.76 16.03 -21.50
N ARG A 158 -2.60 16.64 -21.74
CA ARG A 158 -2.24 17.97 -21.24
C ARG A 158 -3.13 19.09 -21.78
N TYR A 159 -3.34 20.13 -20.98
CA TYR A 159 -4.12 21.30 -21.39
C TYR A 159 -3.49 22.05 -22.58
N ASP A 160 -2.17 22.19 -22.60
CA ASP A 160 -1.43 22.90 -23.65
C ASP A 160 -1.42 22.16 -25.01
N PHE A 161 -1.82 20.88 -25.04
CA PHE A 161 -2.08 20.17 -26.30
C PHE A 161 -3.34 20.66 -27.00
N THR A 162 -4.24 21.32 -26.27
CA THR A 162 -5.59 21.66 -26.72
C THR A 162 -5.79 23.12 -27.06
N VAL A 163 -4.86 24.00 -26.67
CA VAL A 163 -4.94 25.45 -26.89
C VAL A 163 -3.79 25.96 -27.77
N PRO A 164 -3.99 27.09 -28.50
CA PRO A 164 -2.91 27.73 -29.21
C PRO A 164 -1.79 28.19 -28.26
N PRO A 165 -0.50 28.17 -28.69
CA PRO A 165 0.60 28.66 -27.88
C PRO A 165 0.43 30.15 -27.58
N SER A 166 0.96 30.60 -26.44
CA SER A 166 1.02 32.03 -26.14
C SER A 166 2.04 32.73 -27.03
N ASP A 167 1.83 34.02 -27.35
CA ASP A 167 2.76 34.82 -28.17
C ASP A 167 4.20 34.86 -27.61
N SER A 168 4.38 34.52 -26.33
CA SER A 168 5.66 34.51 -25.60
C SER A 168 6.39 33.16 -25.60
N THR A 169 5.77 32.07 -26.07
CA THR A 169 6.36 30.73 -26.05
C THR A 169 6.60 30.20 -27.47
N PRO A 170 7.79 29.63 -27.76
CA PRO A 170 8.02 28.99 -29.07
C PRO A 170 7.00 27.88 -29.32
N ALA A 171 6.43 27.84 -30.52
CA ALA A 171 5.48 26.80 -30.90
C ALA A 171 6.20 25.45 -30.99
N GLN A 172 5.93 24.60 -30.01
CA GLN A 172 6.29 23.18 -29.94
C GLN A 172 5.53 22.31 -30.96
N THR A 173 6.03 21.09 -31.19
CA THR A 173 5.54 20.19 -32.26
C THR A 173 4.10 19.74 -32.06
N TYR A 174 3.65 19.65 -30.81
CA TYR A 174 2.28 19.25 -30.45
C TYR A 174 1.26 20.38 -30.60
N HIS A 175 1.68 21.65 -30.63
CA HIS A 175 0.75 22.77 -30.81
C HIS A 175 0.06 22.67 -32.18
N ASN A 176 -1.24 22.99 -32.22
CA ASN A 176 -2.12 22.85 -33.39
C ASN A 176 -2.38 21.41 -33.86
N ALA A 177 -2.16 20.38 -33.03
CA ALA A 177 -2.46 19.00 -33.40
C ALA A 177 -3.85 18.52 -32.96
N LEU A 178 -4.38 19.02 -31.84
CA LEU A 178 -5.74 18.76 -31.34
C LEU A 178 -6.52 20.08 -31.21
N THR A 179 -6.93 20.63 -32.34
CA THR A 179 -7.51 21.99 -32.39
C THR A 179 -9.01 22.03 -32.15
N HIS A 180 -9.72 20.92 -32.37
CA HIS A 180 -11.18 20.89 -32.37
C HIS A 180 -11.78 21.38 -31.04
N LEU A 181 -11.17 21.02 -29.92
CA LEU A 181 -11.65 21.38 -28.58
C LEU A 181 -11.68 22.89 -28.38
N HIS A 182 -10.57 23.58 -28.69
CA HIS A 182 -10.50 25.03 -28.62
C HIS A 182 -11.34 25.72 -29.71
N GLU A 183 -11.25 25.25 -30.96
CA GLU A 183 -12.00 25.84 -32.08
C GLU A 183 -13.51 25.83 -31.85
N SER A 184 -14.06 24.71 -31.35
CA SER A 184 -15.49 24.57 -31.07
C SER A 184 -15.92 25.44 -29.90
N ALA A 185 -15.12 25.50 -28.82
CA ALA A 185 -15.41 26.33 -27.65
C ALA A 185 -15.40 27.83 -27.98
N VAL A 186 -14.55 28.26 -28.94
CA VAL A 186 -14.52 29.65 -29.42
C VAL A 186 -15.65 29.95 -30.40
N LYS A 187 -15.90 29.07 -31.37
CA LYS A 187 -16.91 29.30 -32.43
C LYS A 187 -18.34 29.19 -31.92
N ALA A 188 -18.59 28.28 -30.97
CA ALA A 188 -19.90 27.99 -30.42
C ALA A 188 -19.82 27.83 -28.88
N PRO A 189 -19.61 28.92 -28.14
CA PRO A 189 -19.40 28.88 -26.67
C PRO A 189 -20.62 28.44 -25.88
N GLU A 190 -21.82 28.48 -26.48
CA GLU A 190 -23.03 27.90 -25.90
C GLU A 190 -23.10 26.37 -26.13
N ASN A 191 -22.37 25.82 -27.09
CA ASN A 191 -22.34 24.37 -27.39
C ASN A 191 -21.19 23.66 -26.70
N SER A 192 -20.12 24.37 -26.33
CA SER A 192 -18.99 23.77 -25.62
C SER A 192 -18.20 24.75 -24.76
N PHE A 193 -17.43 24.19 -23.85
CA PHE A 193 -16.40 24.91 -23.11
C PHE A 193 -15.15 24.03 -22.95
N LEU A 194 -13.98 24.68 -22.83
CA LEU A 194 -12.68 24.07 -22.59
C LEU A 194 -12.09 24.71 -21.33
N ARG A 195 -11.68 23.88 -20.36
CA ARG A 195 -11.11 24.33 -19.08
C ARG A 195 -9.88 23.49 -18.70
N PRO A 196 -8.88 24.07 -18.02
CA PRO A 196 -7.84 23.31 -17.35
C PRO A 196 -8.43 22.42 -16.27
N PHE A 197 -8.06 21.15 -16.27
CA PHE A 197 -8.62 20.10 -15.42
C PHE A 197 -7.51 19.51 -14.56
N ILE A 198 -7.41 19.99 -13.34
CA ILE A 198 -6.23 19.75 -12.50
C ILE A 198 -6.37 18.43 -11.76
N ALA A 199 -5.41 17.55 -12.02
CA ALA A 199 -5.29 16.26 -11.37
C ALA A 199 -4.61 16.38 -9.99
N ASP A 200 -5.24 15.81 -8.97
CA ASP A 200 -4.60 15.67 -7.66
C ASP A 200 -3.45 14.64 -7.73
N PRO A 201 -2.27 14.89 -7.17
CA PRO A 201 -1.22 13.86 -7.09
C PRO A 201 -1.64 12.65 -6.23
N PRO A 202 -1.21 11.41 -6.54
CA PRO A 202 -0.34 11.04 -7.66
C PRO A 202 -1.08 10.97 -9.01
N THR A 203 -0.37 11.35 -10.07
CA THR A 203 -0.85 11.44 -11.46
C THR A 203 -0.73 10.12 -12.23
N THR A 204 -0.94 8.98 -11.55
CA THR A 204 -1.00 7.67 -12.21
C THR A 204 -2.43 7.36 -12.68
N THR A 205 -2.61 6.87 -13.90
CA THR A 205 -3.90 6.55 -14.54
C THR A 205 -4.91 5.93 -13.58
N LEU A 206 -4.54 4.84 -12.90
CA LEU A 206 -5.44 4.15 -11.99
C LEU A 206 -5.99 5.07 -10.88
N GLN A 207 -5.11 5.85 -10.23
CA GLN A 207 -5.52 6.75 -9.14
C GLN A 207 -6.44 7.86 -9.66
N ARG A 208 -6.19 8.31 -10.89
CA ARG A 208 -7.06 9.28 -11.56
C ARG A 208 -8.42 8.68 -11.87
N LEU A 209 -8.48 7.45 -12.39
CA LEU A 209 -9.75 6.73 -12.61
C LEU A 209 -10.57 6.61 -11.31
N LYS A 210 -9.92 6.30 -10.17
CA LYS A 210 -10.59 6.31 -8.86
C LYS A 210 -11.15 7.69 -8.54
N GLY A 211 -10.36 8.76 -8.67
CA GLY A 211 -10.81 10.14 -8.41
C GLY A 211 -11.95 10.59 -9.33
N LEU A 212 -11.84 10.31 -10.62
CA LEU A 212 -12.79 10.68 -11.69
C LEU A 212 -14.13 9.94 -11.61
N THR A 213 -14.21 8.85 -10.85
CA THR A 213 -15.44 8.06 -10.67
C THR A 213 -16.05 8.21 -9.28
N THR A 214 -15.23 8.42 -8.25
CA THR A 214 -15.70 8.58 -6.85
C THR A 214 -15.91 10.04 -6.44
N GLY A 215 -15.20 10.97 -7.07
CA GLY A 215 -15.16 12.37 -6.66
C GLY A 215 -14.38 12.59 -5.36
N THR A 216 -13.47 11.67 -5.03
CA THR A 216 -12.64 11.73 -3.82
C THR A 216 -11.18 12.01 -4.14
N LEU A 217 -10.45 12.49 -3.15
CA LEU A 217 -9.00 12.66 -3.26
C LEU A 217 -8.30 11.29 -3.18
N PRO A 218 -7.26 11.07 -4.00
CA PRO A 218 -6.43 9.86 -3.93
C PRO A 218 -5.70 9.79 -2.57
N THR A 219 -5.30 8.61 -2.14
CA THR A 219 -4.37 8.46 -1.01
C THR A 219 -3.15 7.64 -1.40
N PHE A 220 -1.99 7.90 -0.78
CA PHE A 220 -0.74 7.21 -1.10
C PHE A 220 -0.82 5.68 -0.95
N ILE A 221 -1.78 5.15 -0.18
CA ILE A 221 -1.98 3.71 0.03
C ILE A 221 -2.92 3.10 -0.98
N ASP A 222 -3.87 3.88 -1.47
CA ASP A 222 -4.63 3.50 -2.64
C ASP A 222 -3.67 3.25 -3.80
N ALA A 223 -2.54 3.98 -3.94
CA ALA A 223 -1.53 3.65 -4.95
C ALA A 223 -0.98 2.23 -4.78
N GLY A 224 -0.49 1.86 -3.59
CA GLY A 224 0.13 0.55 -3.34
C GLY A 224 -0.82 -0.64 -3.43
N SER A 225 -2.03 -0.52 -2.90
CA SER A 225 -3.07 -1.56 -2.96
C SER A 225 -3.71 -1.68 -4.34
N ASN A 226 -3.85 -0.55 -5.06
CA ASN A 226 -4.49 -0.57 -6.36
C ASN A 226 -3.54 -0.91 -7.51
N PHE A 227 -2.20 -0.89 -7.35
CA PHE A 227 -1.30 -1.52 -8.34
C PHE A 227 -1.64 -3.01 -8.56
N ALA A 228 -2.41 -3.64 -7.66
CA ALA A 228 -2.96 -4.99 -7.81
C ALA A 228 -4.33 -5.06 -8.52
N GLY A 229 -4.88 -3.93 -9.00
CA GLY A 229 -6.17 -3.89 -9.70
C GLY A 229 -7.36 -4.25 -8.80
N THR A 230 -7.32 -3.91 -7.51
CA THR A 230 -8.40 -4.20 -6.58
C THR A 230 -9.66 -3.40 -6.91
N ALA A 231 -10.80 -4.08 -6.94
CA ALA A 231 -12.10 -3.47 -7.21
C ALA A 231 -12.40 -2.30 -6.25
N ILE A 232 -13.00 -1.24 -6.78
CA ILE A 232 -13.42 -0.09 -5.99
C ILE A 232 -14.77 -0.42 -5.33
N GLU A 233 -14.74 -0.58 -4.00
CA GLU A 233 -15.93 -0.86 -3.19
C GLU A 233 -16.67 0.41 -2.75
N GLU A 234 -16.00 1.56 -2.83
CA GLU A 234 -16.60 2.87 -2.53
C GLU A 234 -17.73 3.21 -3.52
N ASP A 235 -18.74 3.93 -3.02
CA ASP A 235 -19.78 4.51 -3.89
C ASP A 235 -19.12 5.36 -4.99
N ASN A 236 -19.61 5.21 -6.21
CA ASN A 236 -19.02 5.83 -7.39
C ASN A 236 -20.08 6.01 -8.49
N ILE A 237 -19.78 6.84 -9.48
CA ILE A 237 -20.75 7.21 -10.51
C ILE A 237 -21.19 6.01 -11.36
N LEU A 238 -20.31 5.02 -11.61
CA LEU A 238 -20.67 3.83 -12.37
C LEU A 238 -21.61 2.93 -11.57
N ALA A 239 -21.35 2.74 -10.28
CA ALA A 239 -22.23 2.03 -9.38
C ALA A 239 -23.60 2.73 -9.29
N GLN A 240 -23.63 4.06 -9.20
CA GLN A 240 -24.86 4.86 -9.20
C GLN A 240 -25.64 4.70 -10.52
N LEU A 241 -24.97 4.77 -11.67
CA LEU A 241 -25.59 4.51 -12.98
C LEU A 241 -26.23 3.12 -13.02
N ARG A 242 -25.49 2.07 -12.65
CA ARG A 242 -25.99 0.68 -12.66
C ARG A 242 -27.14 0.46 -11.69
N LYS A 243 -27.03 0.94 -10.45
CA LYS A 243 -28.08 0.85 -9.42
C LYS A 243 -29.38 1.53 -9.88
N ASN A 244 -29.26 2.56 -10.71
CA ASN A 244 -30.37 3.30 -11.28
C ASN A 244 -30.78 2.82 -12.69
N GLY A 245 -30.41 1.59 -13.07
CA GLY A 245 -30.86 0.92 -14.28
C GLY A 245 -30.26 1.43 -15.59
N LYS A 246 -29.16 2.21 -15.52
CA LYS A 246 -28.44 2.68 -16.71
C LYS A 246 -27.44 1.63 -17.19
N ARG A 247 -27.33 1.51 -18.51
CA ARG A 247 -26.40 0.60 -19.19
C ARG A 247 -25.12 1.33 -19.54
N ILE A 248 -24.00 0.71 -19.24
CA ILE A 248 -22.67 1.30 -19.41
C ILE A 248 -21.88 0.42 -20.37
N ALA A 249 -21.39 1.00 -21.46
CA ALA A 249 -20.47 0.31 -22.37
C ALA A 249 -19.06 0.91 -22.23
N HIS A 250 -18.05 0.05 -22.11
CA HIS A 250 -16.66 0.46 -22.00
C HIS A 250 -15.84 -0.06 -23.18
N LEU A 251 -15.05 0.82 -23.79
CA LEU A 251 -14.11 0.52 -24.87
C LEU A 251 -12.74 1.08 -24.49
N GLY A 252 -11.69 0.26 -24.43
CA GLY A 252 -10.31 0.75 -24.20
C GLY A 252 -9.55 -0.02 -23.13
N ASP A 253 -8.73 0.68 -22.36
CA ASP A 253 -7.89 0.19 -21.27
C ASP A 253 -8.60 -0.81 -20.32
N ASP A 254 -8.02 -1.99 -20.15
CA ASP A 254 -8.53 -3.06 -19.30
C ASP A 254 -8.49 -2.78 -17.79
N THR A 255 -7.81 -1.71 -17.36
CA THR A 255 -7.82 -1.23 -15.97
C THR A 255 -9.25 -1.01 -15.46
N TRP A 256 -10.17 -0.56 -16.32
CA TRP A 256 -11.58 -0.38 -15.96
C TRP A 256 -12.27 -1.68 -15.51
N LEU A 257 -11.95 -2.82 -16.14
CA LEU A 257 -12.55 -4.11 -15.76
C LEU A 257 -12.06 -4.59 -14.39
N SER A 258 -10.82 -4.26 -14.06
CA SER A 258 -10.22 -4.59 -12.76
C SER A 258 -10.83 -3.73 -11.65
N LEU A 259 -10.98 -2.42 -11.89
CA LEU A 259 -11.53 -1.47 -10.92
C LEU A 259 -13.05 -1.61 -10.73
N PHE A 260 -13.79 -1.93 -11.79
CA PHE A 260 -15.26 -1.95 -11.80
C PHE A 260 -15.80 -3.27 -12.38
N PRO A 261 -15.53 -4.41 -11.75
CA PRO A 261 -16.06 -5.70 -12.21
C PRO A 261 -17.60 -5.65 -12.28
N ASP A 262 -18.17 -6.27 -13.30
CA ASP A 262 -19.63 -6.40 -13.52
C ASP A 262 -20.42 -5.08 -13.75
N HIS A 263 -19.73 -3.96 -13.96
CA HIS A 263 -20.37 -2.67 -14.22
C HIS A 263 -20.74 -2.44 -15.69
N PHE A 264 -20.16 -3.21 -16.62
CA PHE A 264 -20.27 -2.96 -18.06
C PHE A 264 -21.12 -4.00 -18.80
N GLU A 265 -21.76 -3.57 -19.89
CA GLU A 265 -22.49 -4.43 -20.82
C GLU A 265 -21.51 -5.31 -21.61
N THR A 266 -21.38 -6.56 -21.20
CA THR A 266 -20.38 -7.52 -21.73
C THR A 266 -20.45 -7.76 -23.23
N ASN A 267 -21.61 -7.61 -23.85
CA ASN A 267 -21.83 -7.87 -25.27
C ASN A 267 -21.33 -6.75 -26.21
N ILE A 268 -21.13 -5.53 -25.68
CA ILE A 268 -20.73 -4.35 -26.46
C ILE A 268 -19.53 -3.63 -25.85
N SER A 269 -18.95 -4.17 -24.78
CA SER A 269 -17.75 -3.65 -24.14
C SER A 269 -16.52 -4.41 -24.61
N HIS A 270 -15.42 -3.69 -24.82
CA HIS A 270 -14.17 -4.21 -25.36
C HIS A 270 -12.99 -3.65 -24.58
N ALA A 271 -12.29 -4.52 -23.84
CA ALA A 271 -11.09 -4.17 -23.10
C ALA A 271 -9.83 -4.62 -23.84
N TYR A 272 -8.77 -3.82 -23.74
CA TYR A 272 -7.48 -4.04 -24.38
C TYR A 272 -6.35 -3.92 -23.36
N ASP A 273 -5.30 -4.74 -23.50
CA ASP A 273 -4.13 -4.73 -22.62
C ASP A 273 -3.43 -3.37 -22.65
N SER A 274 -3.21 -2.82 -21.46
CA SER A 274 -2.69 -1.47 -21.22
C SER A 274 -1.18 -1.41 -20.96
N PHE A 275 -0.50 -2.53 -20.71
CA PHE A 275 0.90 -2.49 -20.22
C PHE A 275 1.97 -2.34 -21.31
N ASN A 276 1.60 -2.37 -22.60
CA ASN A 276 2.57 -2.31 -23.68
C ASN A 276 2.75 -0.88 -24.24
N VAL A 277 3.62 -0.09 -23.61
CA VAL A 277 3.95 1.29 -24.04
C VAL A 277 4.57 1.40 -25.45
N TRP A 278 5.01 0.29 -26.05
CA TRP A 278 5.48 0.29 -27.45
C TRP A 278 4.33 0.29 -28.45
N ASP A 279 3.14 -0.10 -28.01
CA ASP A 279 1.95 -0.12 -28.84
C ASP A 279 1.20 1.20 -28.71
N LEU A 280 1.39 2.08 -29.68
CA LEU A 280 0.65 3.32 -29.72
C LEU A 280 -0.79 3.13 -30.21
N HIS A 281 -1.15 2.04 -30.88
CA HIS A 281 -2.28 2.02 -31.82
C HIS A 281 -3.41 1.06 -31.48
N THR A 282 -3.13 -0.11 -30.89
CA THR A 282 -4.15 -1.16 -30.76
C THR A 282 -5.35 -0.69 -29.94
N VAL A 283 -5.10 -0.09 -28.77
CA VAL A 283 -6.17 0.38 -27.88
C VAL A 283 -6.98 1.49 -28.56
N ASP A 284 -6.31 2.54 -29.05
CA ASP A 284 -6.97 3.67 -29.73
C ASP A 284 -7.81 3.21 -30.93
N ASN A 285 -7.24 2.37 -31.80
CA ASN A 285 -7.93 1.86 -32.98
C ASN A 285 -9.12 0.99 -32.59
N GLY A 286 -8.96 0.18 -31.54
CA GLY A 286 -10.03 -0.62 -30.97
C GLY A 286 -11.19 0.24 -30.47
N VAL A 287 -10.91 1.33 -29.75
CA VAL A 287 -11.95 2.29 -29.34
C VAL A 287 -12.64 2.91 -30.56
N ILE A 288 -11.87 3.42 -31.52
CA ILE A 288 -12.38 4.09 -32.72
C ILE A 288 -13.27 3.14 -33.55
N GLU A 289 -12.85 1.89 -33.73
CA GLU A 289 -13.58 0.88 -34.51
C GLU A 289 -14.94 0.53 -33.88
N HIS A 290 -14.99 0.39 -32.57
CA HIS A 290 -16.16 -0.13 -31.86
C HIS A 290 -17.15 0.95 -31.41
N ILE A 291 -16.70 2.20 -31.24
CA ILE A 291 -17.57 3.28 -30.75
C ILE A 291 -18.55 3.78 -31.82
N PHE A 292 -18.11 3.93 -33.08
CA PHE A 292 -18.96 4.49 -34.14
C PHE A 292 -20.17 3.62 -34.50
N PRO A 293 -20.08 2.28 -34.54
CA PRO A 293 -21.25 1.43 -34.66
C PRO A 293 -22.31 1.69 -33.58
N LEU A 294 -21.89 1.92 -32.32
CA LEU A 294 -22.79 2.16 -31.19
C LEU A 294 -23.49 3.52 -31.25
N LEU A 295 -22.93 4.50 -31.97
CA LEU A 295 -23.54 5.82 -32.17
C LEU A 295 -24.65 5.83 -33.24
N LYS A 296 -24.86 4.73 -33.98
CA LYS A 296 -25.95 4.63 -34.96
C LYS A 296 -27.31 4.53 -34.27
N ASP A 297 -28.34 5.11 -34.89
CA ASP A 297 -29.67 5.23 -34.30
C ASP A 297 -30.29 3.89 -33.88
N ASP A 298 -30.01 2.79 -34.60
CA ASP A 298 -30.48 1.45 -34.28
C ASP A 298 -29.74 0.78 -33.10
N GLN A 299 -28.56 1.29 -32.74
CA GLN A 299 -27.72 0.76 -31.66
C GLN A 299 -27.74 1.62 -30.39
N LYS A 300 -28.17 2.90 -30.48
CA LYS A 300 -28.31 3.82 -29.33
C LYS A 300 -29.15 3.28 -28.19
N GLY A 301 -30.07 2.37 -28.50
CA GLY A 301 -30.91 1.70 -27.53
C GLY A 301 -30.18 0.70 -26.64
N GLN A 302 -28.89 0.44 -26.79
CA GLN A 302 -28.15 -0.59 -26.03
C GLN A 302 -27.31 -0.05 -24.86
N TRP A 303 -27.01 1.25 -24.87
CA TRP A 303 -26.16 1.90 -23.87
C TRP A 303 -26.80 3.21 -23.44
N ASP A 304 -26.53 3.68 -22.22
CA ASP A 304 -26.92 5.01 -21.74
C ASP A 304 -25.68 5.87 -21.44
N VAL A 305 -24.57 5.22 -21.04
CA VAL A 305 -23.25 5.85 -20.96
C VAL A 305 -22.23 5.01 -21.74
N LEU A 306 -21.47 5.67 -22.60
CA LEU A 306 -20.41 5.06 -23.40
C LEU A 306 -19.06 5.66 -22.99
N ILE A 307 -18.10 4.82 -22.61
CA ILE A 307 -16.77 5.23 -22.16
C ILE A 307 -15.74 4.72 -23.16
N GLY A 308 -14.95 5.62 -23.74
CA GLY A 308 -13.79 5.30 -24.57
C GLY A 308 -12.51 5.75 -23.88
N HIS A 309 -11.61 4.83 -23.52
CA HIS A 309 -10.31 5.15 -22.91
C HIS A 309 -9.16 4.86 -23.87
N LEU A 310 -8.47 5.92 -24.33
CA LEU A 310 -7.40 5.87 -25.33
C LEU A 310 -6.04 6.10 -24.66
N LEU A 311 -5.04 5.29 -25.01
CA LEU A 311 -3.72 5.28 -24.37
C LEU A 311 -2.61 5.82 -25.28
N GLY A 312 -2.87 5.99 -26.58
CA GLY A 312 -1.81 6.26 -27.55
C GLY A 312 -1.09 7.61 -27.35
N VAL A 313 -1.72 8.58 -26.68
CA VAL A 313 -1.09 9.86 -26.31
C VAL A 313 -0.06 9.61 -25.19
N ASP A 314 -0.46 9.01 -24.08
CA ASP A 314 0.45 8.63 -22.98
C ASP A 314 1.60 7.74 -23.46
N HIS A 315 1.30 6.68 -24.22
CA HIS A 315 2.33 5.80 -24.77
C HIS A 315 3.33 6.53 -25.69
N ALA A 316 2.86 7.52 -26.46
CA ALA A 316 3.75 8.35 -27.28
C ALA A 316 4.64 9.24 -26.40
N GLY A 317 4.11 9.73 -25.28
CA GLY A 317 4.83 10.40 -24.20
C GLY A 317 5.97 9.54 -23.68
N HIS A 318 5.68 8.41 -23.04
CA HIS A 318 6.71 7.50 -22.48
C HIS A 318 7.77 7.09 -23.50
N ARG A 319 7.36 6.86 -24.75
CA ARG A 319 8.26 6.30 -25.75
C ARG A 319 9.19 7.34 -26.38
N TYR A 320 8.68 8.54 -26.63
CA TYR A 320 9.37 9.55 -27.45
C TYR A 320 9.44 10.95 -26.83
N GLY A 321 8.67 11.22 -25.79
CA GLY A 321 8.44 12.54 -25.23
C GLY A 321 7.37 13.34 -26.01
N PRO A 322 6.76 14.35 -25.36
CA PRO A 322 5.67 15.14 -25.94
C PRO A 322 6.09 15.96 -27.17
N GLU A 323 7.36 16.33 -27.30
CA GLU A 323 7.88 17.11 -28.43
C GLU A 323 8.05 16.33 -29.73
N HIS A 324 7.81 15.02 -29.71
CA HIS A 324 8.06 14.18 -30.88
C HIS A 324 6.92 14.24 -31.91
N THR A 325 7.24 14.06 -33.19
CA THR A 325 6.24 14.03 -34.28
C THR A 325 5.19 12.92 -34.14
N ALA A 326 5.51 11.86 -33.40
CA ALA A 326 4.59 10.79 -33.03
C ALA A 326 3.46 11.31 -32.13
N MET A 327 3.77 12.15 -31.13
CA MET A 327 2.79 12.82 -30.28
C MET A 327 1.84 13.68 -31.12
N ALA A 328 2.37 14.53 -31.98
CA ALA A 328 1.55 15.36 -32.87
C ALA A 328 0.66 14.53 -33.81
N SER A 329 1.13 13.36 -34.25
CA SER A 329 0.33 12.45 -35.09
C SER A 329 -0.80 11.79 -34.29
N LYS A 330 -0.56 11.49 -33.02
CA LYS A 330 -1.58 10.97 -32.10
C LYS A 330 -2.63 12.02 -31.75
N LEU A 331 -2.22 13.23 -31.43
CA LEU A 331 -3.15 14.34 -31.21
C LEU A 331 -4.03 14.62 -32.45
N ARG A 332 -3.48 14.54 -33.67
CA ARG A 332 -4.28 14.63 -34.91
C ARG A 332 -5.26 13.46 -35.10
N GLN A 333 -4.90 12.25 -34.67
CA GLN A 333 -5.82 11.11 -34.67
C GLN A 333 -6.99 11.38 -33.72
N MET A 334 -6.71 11.89 -32.51
CA MET A 334 -7.72 12.27 -31.53
C MET A 334 -8.61 13.40 -32.05
N ASP A 335 -8.03 14.40 -32.71
CA ASP A 335 -8.77 15.53 -33.31
C ASP A 335 -9.81 15.06 -34.31
N LYS A 336 -9.38 14.22 -35.26
CA LYS A 336 -10.28 13.61 -36.25
C LYS A 336 -11.36 12.77 -35.59
N PHE A 337 -10.97 11.94 -34.62
CA PHE A 337 -11.89 11.08 -33.89
C PHE A 337 -13.00 11.88 -33.19
N ILE A 338 -12.63 12.91 -32.44
CA ILE A 338 -13.59 13.73 -31.69
C ILE A 338 -14.50 14.53 -32.64
N ARG A 339 -13.96 15.05 -33.76
CA ARG A 339 -14.77 15.70 -34.82
C ARG A 339 -15.84 14.76 -35.37
N GLU A 340 -15.50 13.51 -35.63
CA GLU A 340 -16.47 12.53 -36.14
C GLU A 340 -17.53 12.16 -35.07
N ILE A 341 -17.18 12.16 -33.78
CA ILE A 341 -18.17 11.97 -32.71
C ILE A 341 -19.15 13.15 -32.66
N THR A 342 -18.66 14.39 -32.68
CA THR A 342 -19.53 15.58 -32.59
C THR A 342 -20.55 15.65 -33.73
N GLU A 343 -20.20 15.17 -34.92
CA GLU A 343 -21.10 15.05 -36.05
C GLU A 343 -22.23 14.01 -35.81
N LYS A 344 -21.90 12.89 -35.15
CA LYS A 344 -22.78 11.71 -35.02
C LYS A 344 -23.66 11.68 -33.78
N ILE A 345 -23.26 12.33 -32.68
CA ILE A 345 -24.11 12.40 -31.48
C ILE A 345 -25.41 13.17 -31.77
N ASP A 346 -26.45 12.90 -30.98
CA ASP A 346 -27.72 13.62 -31.03
C ASP A 346 -27.80 14.77 -30.01
N ASP A 347 -28.94 15.45 -29.97
CA ASP A 347 -29.16 16.65 -29.15
C ASP A 347 -29.33 16.34 -27.65
N ASP A 348 -29.57 15.09 -27.28
CA ASP A 348 -29.82 14.63 -25.90
C ASP A 348 -28.63 13.87 -25.29
N THR A 349 -27.52 13.79 -26.04
CA THR A 349 -26.27 13.15 -25.62
C THR A 349 -25.22 14.21 -25.27
N LEU A 350 -24.71 14.14 -24.04
CA LEU A 350 -23.55 14.92 -23.61
C LEU A 350 -22.26 14.24 -24.07
N LEU A 351 -21.35 15.00 -24.70
CA LEU A 351 -19.99 14.54 -24.98
C LEU A 351 -19.02 15.19 -23.99
N VAL A 352 -18.20 14.36 -23.36
CA VAL A 352 -17.14 14.77 -22.42
C VAL A 352 -15.82 14.23 -22.96
N VAL A 353 -14.86 15.10 -23.21
CA VAL A 353 -13.48 14.73 -23.56
C VAL A 353 -12.58 15.25 -22.46
N MET A 354 -11.77 14.39 -21.87
CA MET A 354 -10.89 14.78 -20.78
C MET A 354 -9.57 14.03 -20.77
N GLY A 355 -8.58 14.61 -20.09
CA GLY A 355 -7.39 13.90 -19.63
C GLY A 355 -7.51 13.52 -18.16
N ASP A 356 -6.94 12.39 -17.81
CA ASP A 356 -6.79 11.93 -16.43
C ASP A 356 -5.54 12.54 -15.75
N HIS A 357 -4.47 12.78 -16.50
CA HIS A 357 -3.30 13.51 -16.06
C HIS A 357 -2.61 14.22 -17.24
N GLY A 358 -1.49 14.87 -16.96
CA GLY A 358 -0.52 15.34 -17.95
C GLY A 358 0.74 14.47 -17.95
N MET A 359 1.85 15.01 -18.45
CA MET A 359 3.15 14.32 -18.50
C MET A 359 4.27 15.35 -18.52
N ASP A 360 5.41 15.04 -17.92
CA ASP A 360 6.57 15.92 -17.96
C ASP A 360 7.22 15.99 -19.36
N SER A 361 8.28 16.79 -19.49
CA SER A 361 9.03 16.95 -20.75
C SER A 361 9.67 15.66 -21.30
N LYS A 362 9.81 14.60 -20.49
CA LYS A 362 10.30 13.28 -20.89
C LYS A 362 9.16 12.32 -21.22
N GLY A 363 7.93 12.69 -20.90
CA GLY A 363 6.77 11.81 -21.00
C GLY A 363 6.52 10.97 -19.74
N ASP A 364 7.23 11.25 -18.64
CA ASP A 364 7.01 10.58 -17.36
C ASP A 364 5.81 11.22 -16.62
N HIS A 365 5.15 10.46 -15.75
CA HIS A 365 4.09 10.92 -14.86
C HIS A 365 4.07 10.12 -13.54
N GLY A 366 3.17 10.48 -12.61
CA GLY A 366 3.01 9.88 -11.28
C GLY A 366 3.39 10.83 -10.12
N GLY A 367 3.97 11.98 -10.43
CA GLY A 367 4.37 13.03 -9.51
C GLY A 367 3.34 14.16 -9.33
N GLU A 368 3.86 15.37 -9.12
CA GLU A 368 3.10 16.58 -8.78
C GLU A 368 3.58 17.82 -9.55
N SER A 369 4.42 17.65 -10.58
CA SER A 369 4.86 18.80 -11.37
C SER A 369 3.70 19.41 -12.16
N ASP A 370 3.83 20.70 -12.50
CA ASP A 370 2.82 21.44 -13.25
C ASP A 370 2.38 20.69 -14.52
N ASP A 371 3.35 20.25 -15.34
CA ASP A 371 3.08 19.51 -16.56
C ASP A 371 2.39 18.16 -16.34
N GLU A 372 2.57 17.52 -15.19
CA GLU A 372 1.94 16.24 -14.84
C GLU A 372 0.50 16.40 -14.34
N VAL A 373 0.15 17.53 -13.71
CA VAL A 373 -1.19 17.75 -13.12
C VAL A 373 -2.13 18.51 -14.06
N GLU A 374 -1.60 19.21 -15.06
CA GLU A 374 -2.34 20.11 -15.94
C GLU A 374 -3.00 19.38 -17.13
N ALA A 375 -4.09 18.65 -16.86
CA ALA A 375 -4.90 18.00 -17.89
C ALA A 375 -5.97 18.93 -18.50
N ALA A 376 -6.69 18.46 -19.52
CA ALA A 376 -7.79 19.18 -20.17
C ALA A 376 -9.17 18.60 -19.85
N LEU A 377 -10.20 19.46 -19.77
CA LEU A 377 -11.61 19.06 -19.84
C LEU A 377 -12.33 19.89 -20.91
N TRP A 378 -13.01 19.19 -21.82
CA TRP A 378 -13.92 19.78 -22.78
C TRP A 378 -15.27 19.08 -22.72
N MET A 379 -16.34 19.86 -22.60
CA MET A 379 -17.72 19.35 -22.65
C MET A 379 -18.45 19.95 -23.84
N TYR A 380 -19.25 19.12 -24.51
CA TYR A 380 -19.96 19.48 -25.72
C TYR A 380 -21.39 18.94 -25.74
N SER A 381 -22.27 19.75 -26.29
CA SER A 381 -23.66 19.44 -26.59
C SER A 381 -23.98 19.97 -27.99
N LYS A 382 -24.68 19.16 -28.78
CA LYS A 382 -25.09 19.53 -30.14
C LYS A 382 -26.07 20.70 -30.16
N ARG A 383 -26.91 20.78 -29.12
CA ARG A 383 -27.76 21.96 -28.84
C ARG A 383 -27.05 22.96 -27.93
N PRO A 384 -27.33 24.27 -28.06
CA PRO A 384 -26.88 25.27 -27.09
C PRO A 384 -27.31 24.90 -25.66
N PHE A 385 -26.34 24.80 -24.75
CA PHE A 385 -26.56 24.35 -23.39
C PHE A 385 -25.57 24.92 -22.36
N PHE A 386 -24.37 25.37 -22.70
CA PHE A 386 -23.41 25.85 -21.69
C PHE A 386 -23.49 27.36 -21.53
N GLY A 387 -23.37 27.84 -20.30
CA GLY A 387 -23.42 29.28 -19.98
C GLY A 387 -22.12 29.84 -19.43
N ARG A 388 -22.06 31.16 -19.24
CA ARG A 388 -20.92 31.86 -18.61
C ARG A 388 -21.40 32.85 -17.57
N THR A 389 -20.84 32.76 -16.37
CA THR A 389 -21.13 33.66 -15.24
C THR A 389 -20.63 35.09 -15.49
N LYS A 390 -19.64 35.24 -16.38
CA LYS A 390 -19.08 36.53 -16.80
C LYS A 390 -18.80 36.57 -18.31
N PRO A 391 -18.92 37.73 -18.98
CA PRO A 391 -18.66 37.86 -20.42
C PRO A 391 -17.24 37.43 -20.84
N GLU A 392 -16.24 37.67 -20.00
CA GLU A 392 -14.84 37.30 -20.26
C GLU A 392 -14.58 35.78 -20.23
N PHE A 393 -15.49 34.99 -19.66
CA PHE A 393 -15.33 33.53 -19.57
C PHE A 393 -15.75 32.80 -20.85
N VAL A 394 -16.25 33.52 -21.85
CA VAL A 394 -16.65 32.97 -23.15
C VAL A 394 -15.48 32.26 -23.85
N TYR A 395 -14.26 32.76 -23.70
CA TYR A 395 -13.07 32.17 -24.29
C TYR A 395 -12.38 31.16 -23.35
N PRO A 396 -11.81 30.07 -23.90
CA PRO A 396 -10.97 29.16 -23.12
C PRO A 396 -9.82 29.89 -22.42
N PRO A 397 -9.42 29.48 -21.21
CA PRO A 397 -8.22 30.00 -20.57
C PRO A 397 -6.96 29.85 -21.44
N ALA A 398 -6.08 30.85 -21.43
CA ALA A 398 -4.86 30.82 -22.25
C ALA A 398 -3.81 29.82 -21.75
N ASN A 399 -3.86 29.43 -20.48
CA ASN A 399 -3.00 28.43 -19.88
C ASN A 399 -3.70 27.76 -18.69
N ALA A 400 -3.08 26.71 -18.16
CA ALA A 400 -3.69 25.88 -17.13
C ALA A 400 -3.86 26.57 -15.76
N LYS A 401 -3.11 27.65 -15.50
CA LYS A 401 -3.18 28.40 -14.23
C LYS A 401 -4.38 29.35 -14.14
N ILE A 402 -5.07 29.59 -15.26
CA ILE A 402 -6.20 30.51 -15.32
C ILE A 402 -7.50 29.73 -15.24
N ARG A 403 -8.29 29.99 -14.18
CA ARG A 403 -9.59 29.34 -13.95
C ARG A 403 -9.53 27.79 -14.04
N PRO A 404 -8.63 27.12 -13.31
CA PRO A 404 -8.67 25.66 -13.25
C PRO A 404 -9.97 25.15 -12.63
N ILE A 405 -10.30 23.90 -12.91
CA ILE A 405 -11.30 23.10 -12.21
C ILE A 405 -10.64 21.84 -11.65
N ASN A 406 -11.11 21.33 -10.51
CA ASN A 406 -10.56 20.11 -9.93
C ASN A 406 -11.19 18.88 -10.58
N GLN A 407 -10.45 17.79 -10.72
CA GLN A 407 -10.99 16.56 -11.32
C GLN A 407 -12.22 15.99 -10.60
N ILE A 408 -12.22 16.10 -9.27
CA ILE A 408 -13.33 15.64 -8.43
C ILE A 408 -14.65 16.38 -8.71
N ASP A 409 -14.62 17.58 -9.30
CA ASP A 409 -15.82 18.37 -9.63
C ASP A 409 -16.60 17.77 -10.83
N LEU A 410 -16.00 16.85 -11.57
CA LEU A 410 -16.65 16.13 -12.68
C LEU A 410 -17.80 15.24 -12.19
N VAL A 411 -17.56 14.45 -11.14
CA VAL A 411 -18.50 13.45 -10.62
C VAL A 411 -19.85 14.03 -10.21
N PRO A 412 -19.94 15.09 -9.39
CA PRO A 412 -21.22 15.67 -9.03
C PRO A 412 -21.87 16.38 -10.23
N THR A 413 -21.07 16.95 -11.13
CA THR A 413 -21.56 17.59 -12.35
C THR A 413 -22.26 16.57 -13.25
N LEU A 414 -21.60 15.46 -13.59
CA LEU A 414 -22.19 14.39 -14.40
C LEU A 414 -23.39 13.75 -13.71
N SER A 415 -23.32 13.54 -12.40
CA SER A 415 -24.43 12.94 -11.64
C SER A 415 -25.71 13.74 -11.79
N LEU A 416 -25.64 15.06 -11.58
CA LEU A 416 -26.79 15.94 -11.70
C LEU A 416 -27.25 16.12 -13.15
N LEU A 417 -26.34 16.25 -14.12
CA LEU A 417 -26.68 16.35 -15.55
C LEU A 417 -27.40 15.11 -16.08
N LEU A 418 -27.03 13.91 -15.60
CA LEU A 418 -27.61 12.62 -15.96
C LEU A 418 -28.75 12.18 -15.03
N GLY A 419 -29.10 13.00 -14.04
CA GLY A 419 -30.26 12.82 -13.18
C GLY A 419 -30.12 11.71 -12.13
N ILE A 420 -28.90 11.31 -11.80
CA ILE A 420 -28.61 10.29 -10.78
C ILE A 420 -28.09 10.94 -9.47
N PRO A 421 -28.10 10.21 -8.33
CA PRO A 421 -27.53 10.69 -7.09
C PRO A 421 -26.01 10.93 -7.21
N ILE A 422 -25.50 11.96 -6.52
CA ILE A 422 -24.05 12.15 -6.37
C ILE A 422 -23.51 11.04 -5.45
N PRO A 423 -22.43 10.34 -5.82
CA PRO A 423 -21.77 9.35 -4.96
C PRO A 423 -21.53 9.84 -3.53
N TYR A 424 -21.74 8.96 -2.55
CA TYR A 424 -21.83 9.34 -1.15
C TYR A 424 -20.57 10.01 -0.60
N ASN A 425 -19.41 9.52 -1.00
CA ASN A 425 -18.05 9.94 -0.63
C ASN A 425 -17.55 11.18 -1.38
N ASN A 426 -18.31 11.71 -2.35
CA ASN A 426 -17.88 12.82 -3.20
C ASN A 426 -17.51 14.10 -2.42
N LEU A 427 -16.39 14.72 -2.81
CA LEU A 427 -15.86 15.99 -2.29
C LEU A 427 -15.91 17.14 -3.33
N GLY A 428 -16.27 16.84 -4.57
CA GLY A 428 -16.36 17.82 -5.65
C GLY A 428 -17.60 18.72 -5.58
N GLY A 429 -17.50 19.88 -6.22
CA GLY A 429 -18.55 20.87 -6.43
C GLY A 429 -19.00 20.92 -7.89
N PRO A 430 -19.96 21.79 -8.24
CA PRO A 430 -20.50 21.85 -9.58
C PRO A 430 -19.59 22.67 -10.52
N ILE A 431 -19.40 22.20 -11.75
CA ILE A 431 -18.76 22.99 -12.80
C ILE A 431 -19.75 24.07 -13.28
N GLU A 432 -19.39 25.35 -13.10
CA GLU A 432 -20.30 26.48 -13.30
C GLU A 432 -20.90 26.53 -14.72
N GLU A 433 -20.12 26.27 -15.77
CA GLU A 433 -20.57 26.35 -17.16
C GLU A 433 -21.70 25.37 -17.48
N ALA A 434 -21.72 24.21 -16.83
CA ALA A 434 -22.73 23.17 -17.02
C ALA A 434 -24.11 23.57 -16.47
N PHE A 435 -24.16 24.47 -15.49
CA PHE A 435 -25.40 24.83 -14.79
C PHE A 435 -25.85 26.27 -15.03
N PHE A 436 -25.10 27.07 -15.81
CA PHE A 436 -25.42 28.48 -16.05
C PHE A 436 -26.25 28.75 -17.34
N HIS A 437 -27.16 27.85 -17.73
CA HIS A 437 -27.78 27.88 -19.07
C HIS A 437 -29.24 28.33 -19.13
N LEU A 438 -29.92 28.36 -18.00
CA LEU A 438 -31.31 28.79 -17.90
C LEU A 438 -31.34 30.33 -17.87
N LYS A 439 -31.40 31.00 -19.03
CA LYS A 439 -31.24 32.47 -19.16
C LYS A 439 -31.92 33.29 -18.04
N ASP A 440 -33.15 32.96 -17.66
CA ASP A 440 -33.92 33.70 -16.65
C ASP A 440 -33.72 33.23 -15.19
N LYS A 441 -33.07 32.07 -14.97
CA LYS A 441 -32.87 31.43 -13.64
C LYS A 441 -31.47 30.84 -13.45
N ALA A 442 -30.49 31.27 -14.23
CA ALA A 442 -29.16 30.65 -14.26
C ALA A 442 -28.45 30.75 -12.91
N TRP A 443 -28.61 31.90 -12.23
CA TRP A 443 -28.08 32.11 -10.88
C TRP A 443 -28.78 31.25 -9.83
N ASP A 444 -30.11 31.14 -9.89
CA ASP A 444 -30.88 30.29 -8.97
C ASP A 444 -30.52 28.82 -9.15
N ASN A 445 -30.36 28.38 -10.41
CA ASN A 445 -29.94 27.03 -10.73
C ASN A 445 -28.53 26.74 -10.20
N LEU A 446 -27.56 27.63 -10.47
CA LEU A 446 -26.19 27.49 -10.00
C LEU A 446 -26.12 27.45 -8.46
N ALA A 447 -26.88 28.31 -7.76
CA ALA A 447 -26.92 28.27 -6.30
C ALA A 447 -27.59 27.01 -5.75
N THR A 448 -28.61 26.50 -6.43
CA THR A 448 -29.26 25.24 -6.05
C THR A 448 -28.30 24.07 -6.15
N VAL A 449 -27.56 23.93 -7.27
CA VAL A 449 -26.58 22.85 -7.41
C VAL A 449 -25.38 23.02 -6.48
N SER A 450 -24.93 24.25 -6.21
CA SER A 450 -23.90 24.54 -5.21
C SER A 450 -24.33 24.14 -3.80
N HIS A 451 -25.61 24.34 -3.46
CA HIS A 451 -26.17 23.90 -2.19
C HIS A 451 -26.27 22.36 -2.11
N ILE A 452 -26.82 21.71 -3.13
CA ILE A 452 -26.95 20.24 -3.18
C ILE A 452 -25.59 19.55 -3.03
N THR A 453 -24.59 19.99 -3.80
CA THR A 453 -23.22 19.43 -3.76
C THR A 453 -22.56 19.67 -2.40
N SER A 454 -22.62 20.89 -1.86
CA SER A 454 -22.07 21.21 -0.54
C SER A 454 -22.77 20.43 0.59
N ALA A 455 -24.08 20.26 0.50
CA ALA A 455 -24.84 19.46 1.46
C ALA A 455 -24.46 17.99 1.40
N GLN A 456 -24.15 17.46 0.20
CA GLN A 456 -23.63 16.09 0.06
C GLN A 456 -22.24 15.95 0.71
N ILE A 457 -21.34 16.91 0.50
CA ILE A 457 -20.02 16.95 1.16
C ILE A 457 -20.18 16.97 2.69
N HIS A 458 -21.03 17.86 3.20
CA HIS A 458 -21.30 17.96 4.63
C HIS A 458 -21.93 16.67 5.21
N ARG A 459 -22.85 16.04 4.46
CA ARG A 459 -23.45 14.73 4.82
C ARG A 459 -22.38 13.63 4.93
N TYR A 460 -21.43 13.60 4.01
CA TYR A 460 -20.28 12.69 4.06
C TYR A 460 -19.37 12.97 5.25
N GLN A 461 -18.97 14.23 5.44
CA GLN A 461 -18.14 14.68 6.57
C GLN A 461 -18.76 14.24 7.90
N ASN A 462 -20.04 14.50 8.13
CA ASN A 462 -20.73 14.10 9.36
C ASN A 462 -20.61 12.60 9.64
N SER A 463 -20.78 11.75 8.61
CA SER A 463 -20.61 10.31 8.79
C SER A 463 -19.16 9.90 8.99
N TYR A 464 -18.21 10.57 8.34
CA TYR A 464 -16.79 10.30 8.48
C TYR A 464 -16.28 10.64 9.89
N TYR A 465 -16.62 11.83 10.40
CA TYR A 465 -16.30 12.27 11.75
C TYR A 465 -16.95 11.36 12.82
N ALA A 466 -18.23 11.02 12.64
CA ALA A 466 -18.93 10.09 13.53
C ALA A 466 -18.26 8.71 13.57
N ALA A 467 -17.87 8.17 12.41
CA ALA A 467 -17.19 6.87 12.34
C ALA A 467 -15.78 6.88 12.96
N ARG A 468 -15.11 8.05 12.97
CA ARG A 468 -13.80 8.24 13.63
C ARG A 468 -13.92 8.58 15.12
N GLY A 469 -15.12 8.91 15.62
CA GLY A 469 -15.31 9.42 16.99
C GLY A 469 -14.63 10.78 17.21
N LEU A 470 -14.59 11.62 16.17
CA LEU A 470 -13.99 12.95 16.20
C LEU A 470 -15.06 14.02 16.09
N ASP A 471 -14.85 15.15 16.77
CA ASP A 471 -15.68 16.34 16.60
C ASP A 471 -15.12 17.21 15.46
N GLN A 472 -16.03 17.90 14.77
CA GLN A 472 -15.63 18.89 13.76
C GLN A 472 -15.16 20.18 14.44
N ALA A 473 -14.12 20.80 13.88
CA ALA A 473 -13.70 22.11 14.32
C ALA A 473 -14.80 23.14 14.00
N THR A 474 -15.17 23.95 15.01
CA THR A 474 -16.17 25.03 14.90
C THR A 474 -15.54 26.42 14.95
N SER A 475 -14.21 26.51 14.95
CA SER A 475 -13.47 27.78 14.93
C SER A 475 -13.82 28.59 13.69
N ALA A 476 -13.75 29.92 13.79
CA ALA A 476 -14.03 30.81 12.66
C ALA A 476 -13.15 30.45 11.45
N GLY A 477 -13.79 30.22 10.30
CA GLY A 477 -13.11 29.84 9.07
C GLY A 477 -12.99 28.33 8.84
N SER A 478 -13.33 27.49 9.83
CA SER A 478 -13.44 26.04 9.65
C SER A 478 -14.54 25.65 8.66
N PRO A 479 -14.47 24.46 8.04
CA PRO A 479 -15.54 23.94 7.18
C PRO A 479 -16.92 24.01 7.85
N MET A 480 -17.06 23.57 9.10
CA MET A 480 -18.35 23.61 9.79
C MET A 480 -18.88 25.05 9.95
N SER A 481 -18.02 26.00 10.35
CA SER A 481 -18.44 27.40 10.48
C SER A 481 -18.85 28.05 9.15
N LEU A 482 -18.20 27.67 8.04
CA LEU A 482 -18.53 28.14 6.70
C LEU A 482 -19.85 27.53 6.22
N TRP A 483 -20.08 26.25 6.49
CA TRP A 483 -21.33 25.55 6.22
C TRP A 483 -22.51 26.19 6.96
N GLU A 484 -22.38 26.44 8.27
CA GLU A 484 -23.42 27.11 9.07
C GLU A 484 -23.70 28.52 8.53
N LYS A 485 -22.65 29.27 8.20
CA LYS A 485 -22.79 30.61 7.62
C LYS A 485 -23.50 30.59 6.28
N ALA A 486 -23.22 29.62 5.42
CA ALA A 486 -23.88 29.49 4.12
C ALA A 486 -25.38 29.16 4.27
N ASN A 487 -25.73 28.26 5.20
CA ASN A 487 -27.13 27.88 5.44
C ASN A 487 -27.95 28.93 6.19
N ALA A 488 -27.31 29.72 7.06
CA ALA A 488 -27.97 30.81 7.77
C ALA A 488 -28.15 32.07 6.90
N PHE A 489 -27.54 32.11 5.70
CA PHE A 489 -27.57 33.27 4.84
C PHE A 489 -28.91 33.39 4.10
N ASP A 490 -29.90 33.96 4.78
CA ASP A 490 -31.21 34.30 4.19
C ASP A 490 -31.10 35.63 3.42
N SER A 491 -30.79 35.56 2.13
CA SER A 491 -30.78 36.75 1.27
C SER A 491 -31.14 36.43 -0.18
N ARG A 492 -31.64 37.46 -0.88
CA ARG A 492 -31.84 37.42 -2.35
C ARG A 492 -30.53 37.49 -3.14
N ASP A 493 -29.37 37.63 -2.49
CA ASP A 493 -28.06 37.64 -3.15
C ASP A 493 -27.55 36.22 -3.39
N VAL A 494 -28.04 35.66 -4.49
CA VAL A 494 -27.75 34.30 -4.98
C VAL A 494 -26.26 34.10 -5.26
N LYS A 495 -25.55 35.16 -5.68
CA LYS A 495 -24.10 35.11 -5.96
C LYS A 495 -23.33 34.89 -4.67
N LYS A 496 -23.73 35.58 -3.60
CA LYS A 496 -23.07 35.44 -2.31
C LYS A 496 -23.24 34.05 -1.70
N ILE A 497 -24.40 33.41 -1.93
CA ILE A 497 -24.64 32.02 -1.54
C ILE A 497 -23.67 31.08 -2.25
N ILE A 498 -23.51 31.23 -3.57
CA ILE A 498 -22.57 30.43 -4.37
C ILE A 498 -21.14 30.59 -3.85
N GLU A 499 -20.70 31.83 -3.57
CA GLU A 499 -19.37 32.09 -3.00
C GLU A 499 -19.15 31.42 -1.63
N LEU A 500 -20.16 31.43 -0.76
CA LEU A 500 -20.06 30.81 0.57
C LEU A 500 -19.92 29.28 0.47
N PHE A 501 -20.70 28.64 -0.39
CA PHE A 501 -20.60 27.20 -0.64
C PHE A 501 -19.29 26.81 -1.31
N ALA A 502 -18.84 27.57 -2.31
CA ALA A 502 -17.53 27.35 -2.93
C ALA A 502 -16.38 27.49 -1.90
N ARG A 503 -16.48 28.45 -0.98
CA ARG A 503 -15.51 28.61 0.11
C ARG A 503 -15.53 27.44 1.11
N PHE A 504 -16.71 26.94 1.45
CA PHE A 504 -16.86 25.74 2.28
C PHE A 504 -16.19 24.52 1.66
N GLN A 505 -16.40 24.29 0.36
CA GLN A 505 -15.76 23.20 -0.38
C GLN A 505 -14.24 23.39 -0.41
N SER A 506 -13.76 24.57 -0.80
CA SER A 506 -12.32 24.85 -0.91
C SER A 506 -11.59 24.66 0.43
N GLU A 507 -12.18 25.10 1.54
CA GLU A 507 -11.62 24.89 2.88
C GLU A 507 -11.65 23.40 3.27
N THR A 508 -12.73 22.68 2.93
CA THR A 508 -12.81 21.23 3.13
C THR A 508 -11.66 20.50 2.44
N LEU A 509 -11.41 20.84 1.17
CA LEU A 509 -10.30 20.25 0.40
C LEU A 509 -8.95 20.64 1.00
N ALA A 510 -8.76 21.89 1.41
CA ALA A 510 -7.52 22.34 2.05
C ALA A 510 -7.21 21.55 3.33
N VAL A 511 -8.23 21.27 4.16
CA VAL A 511 -8.08 20.41 5.35
C VAL A 511 -7.73 18.97 4.94
N CYS A 512 -8.43 18.38 3.96
CA CYS A 512 -8.14 17.02 3.51
C CYS A 512 -6.71 16.90 2.95
N ILE A 513 -6.29 17.83 2.09
CA ILE A 513 -4.93 17.90 1.54
C ILE A 513 -3.92 18.13 2.66
N GLY A 514 -4.19 19.03 3.61
CA GLY A 514 -3.32 19.28 4.75
C GLY A 514 -3.10 18.04 5.62
N VAL A 515 -4.15 17.23 5.85
CA VAL A 515 -4.03 15.95 6.56
C VAL A 515 -3.20 14.94 5.77
N MET A 516 -3.41 14.85 4.45
CA MET A 516 -2.61 13.97 3.59
C MET A 516 -1.15 14.40 3.54
N ALA A 517 -0.88 15.70 3.40
CA ALA A 517 0.45 16.28 3.39
C ALA A 517 1.15 16.13 4.75
N ALA A 518 0.43 16.29 5.87
CA ALA A 518 0.97 15.99 7.19
C ALA A 518 1.29 14.50 7.34
N GLY A 519 0.43 13.61 6.84
CA GLY A 519 0.70 12.18 6.78
C GLY A 519 1.94 11.87 5.94
N ALA A 520 2.05 12.47 4.75
CA ALA A 520 3.20 12.34 3.86
C ALA A 520 4.47 12.95 4.47
N LEU A 521 4.38 14.05 5.22
CA LEU A 521 5.50 14.65 5.92
C LEU A 521 5.94 13.78 7.10
N VAL A 522 5.01 13.16 7.83
CA VAL A 522 5.34 12.17 8.87
C VAL A 522 6.04 10.98 8.22
N LEU A 523 5.56 10.50 7.08
CA LEU A 523 6.20 9.45 6.30
C LEU A 523 7.60 9.85 5.82
N VAL A 524 7.75 11.04 5.25
CA VAL A 524 9.02 11.56 4.75
C VAL A 524 9.96 11.80 5.91
N THR A 525 9.57 12.47 6.99
CA THR A 525 10.43 12.68 8.18
C THR A 525 10.80 11.37 8.88
N TYR A 526 9.91 10.37 8.86
CA TYR A 526 10.21 9.02 9.31
C TYR A 526 11.20 8.32 8.36
N ALA A 527 11.05 8.50 7.05
CA ALA A 527 11.90 7.89 6.01
C ALA A 527 13.17 8.68 5.67
N SER A 528 13.26 9.94 6.10
CA SER A 528 14.36 10.89 5.85
C SER A 528 15.13 11.20 7.12
N LYS A 529 14.90 10.43 8.21
CA LYS A 529 15.81 10.39 9.34
C LYS A 529 17.03 9.54 8.96
N ASP A 530 17.96 10.16 8.23
CA ASP A 530 19.34 9.68 8.11
C ASP A 530 20.23 10.48 9.09
N GLU A 531 20.86 9.71 9.99
CA GLU A 531 22.24 9.73 10.53
C GLU A 531 23.09 11.01 10.72
N ASP A 532 22.59 12.24 10.58
CA ASP A 532 23.46 13.45 10.68
C ASP A 532 23.32 14.30 11.97
N GLU A 533 22.91 13.71 13.10
CA GLU A 533 23.12 14.33 14.43
C GLU A 533 23.55 13.27 15.47
N ASP A 534 24.83 12.88 15.41
CA ASP A 534 25.71 12.64 16.57
C ASP A 534 27.08 12.13 16.09
N PHE A 535 27.84 12.96 15.36
CA PHE A 535 29.28 12.77 15.19
C PHE A 535 30.02 13.74 16.13
N ALA A 536 29.84 13.56 17.43
CA ALA A 536 30.76 14.11 18.42
C ALA A 536 31.96 13.16 18.52
N ILE A 537 33.05 13.56 17.85
CA ILE A 537 34.38 13.01 18.04
C ILE A 537 34.74 13.09 19.53
N LEU A 538 34.74 11.94 20.20
CA LEU A 538 35.63 11.68 21.32
C LEU A 538 36.53 10.53 20.89
N GLU A 539 37.62 10.89 20.22
CA GLU A 539 38.84 10.09 20.20
C GLU A 539 39.20 9.74 21.65
N ASN A 540 39.01 8.48 22.03
CA ASN A 540 39.68 7.92 23.19
C ASN A 540 41.06 7.46 22.73
N LEU A 541 42.02 8.41 22.77
CA LEU A 541 43.45 8.19 22.54
C LEU A 541 44.11 7.25 23.58
N ASP A 542 43.33 6.69 24.51
CA ASP A 542 43.77 5.74 25.54
C ASP A 542 43.59 4.26 25.14
N LEU A 543 42.92 3.95 24.03
CA LEU A 543 42.70 2.57 23.57
C LEU A 543 43.81 2.04 22.64
N GLU A 544 44.53 2.92 21.92
CA GLU A 544 45.68 2.52 21.10
C GLU A 544 46.95 2.25 21.93
N PHE A 545 47.09 2.93 23.09
CA PHE A 545 48.19 2.67 24.03
C PHE A 545 48.00 1.37 24.85
N ALA A 546 46.76 0.87 24.96
CA ALA A 546 46.47 -0.40 25.63
C ALA A 546 46.73 -1.61 24.71
N GLU A 547 46.48 -1.49 23.41
CA GLU A 547 46.73 -2.57 22.45
C GLU A 547 48.22 -2.73 22.11
N THR A 548 48.98 -1.64 22.05
CA THR A 548 50.44 -1.70 21.79
C THR A 548 51.23 -2.27 22.98
N GLY A 549 50.65 -2.29 24.19
CA GLY A 549 51.26 -2.87 25.39
C GLY A 549 51.12 -4.39 25.49
N PHE A 550 50.14 -5.00 24.82
CA PHE A 550 49.87 -6.44 24.92
C PHE A 550 50.56 -7.29 23.85
N GLU A 551 51.05 -6.71 22.75
CA GLU A 551 51.82 -7.44 21.73
C GLU A 551 53.27 -7.74 22.15
N MET A 552 53.75 -7.18 23.27
CA MET A 552 55.10 -7.46 23.82
C MET A 552 55.15 -8.57 24.88
N SER A 553 54.09 -9.35 25.07
CA SER A 553 54.13 -10.53 25.94
C SER A 553 53.46 -11.74 25.30
N GLY A 554 54.07 -12.22 24.22
CA GLY A 554 53.84 -13.60 23.78
C GLY A 554 54.23 -14.57 24.90
N ILE A 555 53.37 -15.56 25.16
CA ILE A 555 53.68 -16.99 25.34
C ILE A 555 52.38 -17.78 25.58
N GLY A 556 52.08 -18.68 24.63
CA GLY A 556 51.51 -20.01 24.93
C GLY A 556 49.99 -20.19 24.89
N GLY A 557 49.46 -20.68 23.76
CA GLY A 557 48.10 -21.24 23.72
C GLY A 557 47.49 -21.55 22.34
N GLN A 558 48.28 -21.89 21.32
CA GLN A 558 47.76 -22.30 20.01
C GLN A 558 47.19 -23.73 20.08
N GLU A 559 45.90 -23.91 20.43
CA GLU A 559 45.13 -25.10 20.03
C GLU A 559 43.60 -24.93 20.09
N GLU A 560 43.05 -23.94 20.80
CA GLU A 560 41.58 -23.73 20.89
C GLU A 560 40.98 -22.75 19.85
N GLU A 561 41.77 -21.84 19.28
CA GLU A 561 41.26 -20.74 18.44
C GLU A 561 40.88 -21.15 16.99
N ILE A 562 41.47 -22.25 16.50
CA ILE A 562 41.29 -22.72 15.11
C ILE A 562 39.91 -23.40 14.90
N ALA A 563 39.31 -23.96 15.95
CA ALA A 563 38.03 -24.65 15.86
C ALA A 563 36.83 -23.69 15.69
N TYR A 564 36.88 -22.51 16.33
CA TYR A 564 35.77 -21.55 16.35
C TYR A 564 35.58 -20.83 15.01
N LYS A 565 36.68 -20.35 14.40
CA LYS A 565 36.66 -19.72 13.06
C LYS A 565 36.19 -20.69 11.96
N THR A 566 36.49 -21.98 12.11
CA THR A 566 36.11 -23.02 11.14
C THR A 566 34.64 -23.44 11.28
N LEU A 567 34.06 -23.37 12.49
CA LEU A 567 32.65 -23.67 12.76
C LEU A 567 31.72 -22.57 12.22
N ASN A 568 32.06 -21.29 12.41
CA ASN A 568 31.30 -20.16 11.85
C ASN A 568 31.27 -20.17 10.32
N LYS A 569 32.40 -20.47 9.66
CA LYS A 569 32.44 -20.61 8.20
C LYS A 569 31.57 -21.78 7.69
N ARG A 570 31.52 -22.91 8.41
CA ARG A 570 30.69 -24.07 8.02
C ARG A 570 29.20 -23.86 8.26
N LEU A 571 28.80 -23.13 9.31
CA LEU A 571 27.40 -22.76 9.56
C LEU A 571 26.86 -21.84 8.46
N VAL A 572 27.65 -20.86 8.02
CA VAL A 572 27.31 -19.97 6.88
C VAL A 572 27.19 -20.76 5.57
N ILE A 573 27.99 -21.81 5.36
CA ILE A 573 27.92 -22.66 4.15
C ILE A 573 26.78 -23.68 4.20
N ILE A 574 26.44 -24.22 5.37
CA ILE A 574 25.31 -25.16 5.53
C ILE A 574 23.98 -24.40 5.36
N ALA A 575 23.89 -23.17 5.89
CA ALA A 575 22.74 -22.29 5.68
C ALA A 575 22.51 -21.95 4.19
N THR A 576 23.53 -22.04 3.33
CA THR A 576 23.41 -21.75 1.89
C THR A 576 23.22 -22.98 1.00
N THR A 577 23.32 -24.22 1.52
CA THR A 577 23.39 -25.43 0.66
C THR A 577 22.38 -26.54 0.91
N THR A 578 21.55 -26.50 1.97
CA THR A 578 20.50 -27.52 2.19
C THR A 578 19.12 -26.99 1.85
N SER A 579 18.82 -26.89 0.56
CA SER A 579 17.50 -26.54 0.01
C SER A 579 16.80 -27.82 -0.53
N ILE A 580 15.55 -28.09 -0.10
CA ILE A 580 14.45 -28.86 -0.76
C ILE A 580 13.37 -29.23 0.31
N PRO A 581 12.04 -29.20 -0.01
CA PRO A 581 11.01 -28.58 0.83
C PRO A 581 10.12 -29.56 1.60
N ILE A 582 9.39 -29.06 2.62
CA ILE A 582 8.01 -29.42 3.05
C ILE A 582 7.56 -28.35 4.05
N GLY A 583 6.38 -27.71 3.86
CA GLY A 583 5.77 -26.93 4.95
C GLY A 583 4.75 -25.83 4.63
N GLY A 584 3.98 -25.91 3.55
CA GLY A 584 2.81 -25.03 3.38
C GLY A 584 1.60 -25.63 4.09
N LEU A 585 1.23 -25.16 5.29
CA LEU A 585 -0.14 -25.37 5.80
C LEU A 585 -0.59 -24.57 7.04
N VAL A 586 0.22 -23.72 7.68
CA VAL A 586 -0.16 -23.16 9.01
C VAL A 586 -0.56 -21.68 9.03
N PHE A 587 -0.39 -20.91 7.95
CA PHE A 587 -0.62 -19.45 7.99
C PHE A 587 -1.92 -18.94 7.32
N ALA A 588 -2.83 -19.83 6.92
CA ALA A 588 -4.05 -19.45 6.21
C ALA A 588 -5.18 -18.87 7.10
N ALA A 589 -4.96 -18.67 8.41
CA ALA A 589 -6.04 -18.42 9.37
C ALA A 589 -6.14 -16.97 9.92
N SER A 590 -5.32 -16.02 9.47
CA SER A 590 -5.36 -14.64 10.01
C SER A 590 -5.22 -13.52 8.99
N MET A 591 -5.70 -13.72 7.75
CA MET A 591 -5.69 -12.69 6.70
C MET A 591 -7.08 -12.10 6.52
N ALA A 592 -7.36 -10.97 7.17
CA ALA A 592 -8.50 -10.10 6.85
C ALA A 592 -8.06 -8.66 6.51
N THR A 593 -6.76 -8.39 6.39
CA THR A 593 -6.21 -7.03 6.17
C THR A 593 -5.02 -6.97 5.21
N LEU A 594 -4.64 -8.09 4.56
CA LEU A 594 -3.37 -8.23 3.83
C LEU A 594 -3.52 -8.76 2.38
N SER A 595 -4.74 -8.79 1.83
CA SER A 595 -5.03 -9.30 0.48
C SER A 595 -4.63 -8.35 -0.66
N SER A 596 -4.18 -7.13 -0.38
CA SER A 596 -3.91 -6.08 -1.37
C SER A 596 -2.46 -6.01 -1.88
N ILE A 597 -1.59 -6.93 -1.47
CA ILE A 597 -0.18 -6.95 -1.84
C ILE A 597 0.09 -8.13 -2.80
N GLN A 598 0.87 -7.90 -3.87
CA GLN A 598 1.27 -8.97 -4.79
C GLN A 598 2.33 -9.87 -4.12
N TRP A 599 1.88 -10.92 -3.45
CA TRP A 599 2.72 -11.78 -2.62
C TRP A 599 3.72 -12.65 -3.39
N ASP A 600 3.59 -12.77 -4.73
CA ASP A 600 4.46 -13.62 -5.56
C ASP A 600 5.97 -13.29 -5.39
N ALA A 601 6.31 -12.02 -5.22
CA ALA A 601 7.68 -11.56 -4.95
C ALA A 601 8.08 -11.67 -3.46
N ALA A 602 7.10 -11.75 -2.57
CA ALA A 602 7.24 -11.85 -1.12
C ALA A 602 7.43 -13.30 -0.64
N PHE A 603 7.25 -14.32 -1.49
CA PHE A 603 7.42 -15.72 -1.10
C PHE A 603 8.85 -16.26 -1.19
N ILE A 604 9.79 -15.49 -1.73
CA ILE A 604 11.21 -15.87 -1.80
C ILE A 604 11.86 -16.05 -0.40
N PRO A 605 11.54 -15.25 0.63
CA PRO A 605 12.07 -15.42 2.00
C PRO A 605 11.35 -16.52 2.84
N LEU A 606 10.32 -17.20 2.30
CA LEU A 606 9.51 -18.16 3.07
C LEU A 606 10.14 -19.57 3.17
N MET A 607 11.36 -19.73 2.67
CA MET A 607 12.19 -20.91 2.89
C MET A 607 12.92 -20.75 4.23
N ASP A 608 12.84 -21.73 5.12
CA ASP A 608 13.73 -21.89 6.31
C ASP A 608 13.37 -21.29 7.68
N ILE A 609 12.08 -21.10 8.02
CA ILE A 609 11.69 -20.86 9.42
C ILE A 609 12.13 -22.01 10.37
N THR A 610 12.22 -23.24 9.86
CA THR A 610 12.62 -24.43 10.63
C THR A 610 14.12 -24.48 10.95
N ALA A 611 14.97 -23.72 10.23
CA ALA A 611 16.42 -23.79 10.39
C ALA A 611 16.92 -23.25 11.75
N VAL A 612 16.20 -22.32 12.38
CA VAL A 612 16.50 -21.85 13.76
C VAL A 612 16.56 -23.01 14.75
N THR A 613 15.68 -24.00 14.59
CA THR A 613 15.60 -25.16 15.47
C THR A 613 16.81 -26.10 15.35
N VAL A 614 17.53 -26.02 14.22
CA VAL A 614 18.71 -26.81 13.91
C VAL A 614 20.00 -26.17 14.47
N VAL A 615 20.01 -24.86 14.69
CA VAL A 615 21.19 -24.11 15.19
C VAL A 615 21.75 -24.70 16.49
N PRO A 616 20.95 -24.98 17.55
CA PRO A 616 21.45 -25.63 18.76
C PRO A 616 21.96 -27.04 18.50
N LEU A 617 21.32 -27.80 17.60
CA LEU A 617 21.70 -29.18 17.28
C LEU A 617 23.09 -29.24 16.63
N VAL A 618 23.41 -28.28 15.77
CA VAL A 618 24.74 -28.15 15.15
C VAL A 618 25.81 -27.79 16.18
N VAL A 619 25.51 -26.84 17.07
CA VAL A 619 26.45 -26.42 18.13
C VAL A 619 26.70 -27.56 19.13
N LEU A 620 25.67 -28.37 19.42
CA LEU A 620 25.72 -29.52 20.33
C LEU A 620 26.18 -30.82 19.66
N TRP A 621 26.43 -30.82 18.36
CA TRP A 621 26.82 -32.00 17.61
C TRP A 621 28.20 -32.51 18.04
N LYS A 622 28.29 -33.80 18.43
CA LYS A 622 29.52 -34.46 18.91
C LYS A 622 30.19 -33.76 20.10
N VAL A 623 29.43 -33.03 20.91
CA VAL A 623 29.93 -32.34 22.09
C VAL A 623 29.88 -33.27 23.32
N GLY A 624 30.96 -33.29 24.10
CA GLY A 624 31.01 -34.03 25.37
C GLY A 624 30.11 -33.40 26.45
N PRO A 625 29.61 -34.17 27.43
CA PRO A 625 28.60 -33.73 28.41
C PRO A 625 29.09 -32.64 29.39
N LYS A 626 30.40 -32.35 29.44
CA LYS A 626 31.00 -31.33 30.32
C LYS A 626 31.64 -30.17 29.56
N ARG A 627 31.20 -29.88 28.33
CA ARG A 627 31.74 -28.73 27.57
C ARG A 627 31.36 -27.41 28.25
N ARG A 628 32.36 -26.52 28.38
CA ARG A 628 32.17 -25.15 28.86
C ARG A 628 31.60 -24.26 27.75
N GLY A 629 30.87 -23.20 28.12
CA GLY A 629 30.43 -22.18 27.16
C GLY A 629 29.33 -22.61 26.18
N VAL A 630 28.60 -23.70 26.45
CA VAL A 630 27.53 -24.20 25.56
C VAL A 630 26.47 -23.13 25.27
N LEU A 631 26.01 -22.41 26.30
CA LEU A 631 25.03 -21.33 26.14
C LEU A 631 25.58 -20.18 25.28
N GLU A 632 26.84 -19.83 25.45
CA GLU A 632 27.52 -18.77 24.69
C GLU A 632 27.70 -19.17 23.22
N SER A 633 28.11 -20.42 22.97
CA SER A 633 28.23 -20.96 21.62
C SER A 633 26.88 -21.01 20.90
N VAL A 634 25.81 -21.43 21.58
CA VAL A 634 24.45 -21.43 21.00
C VAL A 634 23.97 -19.99 20.77
N SER A 635 24.16 -19.10 21.73
CA SER A 635 23.76 -17.69 21.60
C SER A 635 24.54 -16.97 20.50
N SER A 636 25.83 -17.25 20.31
CA SER A 636 26.64 -16.67 19.25
C SER A 636 26.21 -17.18 17.87
N ALA A 637 25.91 -18.47 17.75
CA ALA A 637 25.36 -19.04 16.51
C ALA A 637 23.97 -18.48 16.18
N LEU A 638 23.11 -18.30 17.20
CA LEU A 638 21.83 -17.61 17.04
C LEU A 638 22.02 -16.15 16.62
N ALA A 639 23.00 -15.43 17.19
CA ALA A 639 23.31 -14.06 16.80
C ALA A 639 23.70 -13.96 15.32
N SER A 640 24.54 -14.87 14.81
CA SER A 640 24.87 -14.91 13.38
C SER A 640 23.66 -15.22 12.51
N PHE A 641 22.77 -16.11 12.96
CA PHE A 641 21.56 -16.47 12.23
C PHE A 641 20.55 -15.32 12.18
N VAL A 642 20.27 -14.67 13.30
CA VAL A 642 19.38 -13.50 13.37
C VAL A 642 19.98 -12.32 12.61
N ALA A 643 21.30 -12.10 12.67
CA ALA A 643 21.97 -11.05 11.92
C ALA A 643 21.80 -11.21 10.40
N PHE A 644 21.77 -12.43 9.87
CA PHE A 644 21.48 -12.67 8.45
C PHE A 644 20.11 -12.12 8.05
N TYR A 645 19.05 -12.48 8.78
CA TYR A 645 17.69 -11.98 8.50
C TYR A 645 17.54 -10.49 8.79
N ALA A 646 18.24 -9.97 9.80
CA ALA A 646 18.27 -8.54 10.08
C ALA A 646 18.94 -7.75 8.95
N ILE A 647 20.03 -8.26 8.37
CA ILE A 647 20.70 -7.66 7.20
C ILE A 647 19.78 -7.71 5.97
N GLU A 648 19.06 -8.82 5.75
CA GLU A 648 18.10 -8.91 4.65
C GLU A 648 16.95 -7.90 4.81
N ALA A 649 16.38 -7.79 6.01
CA ALA A 649 15.35 -6.81 6.32
C ALA A 649 15.87 -5.38 6.17
N LEU A 650 17.09 -5.10 6.64
CA LEU A 650 17.74 -3.80 6.49
C LEU A 650 18.03 -3.46 5.03
N ALA A 651 18.57 -4.40 4.26
CA ALA A 651 18.87 -4.19 2.85
C ALA A 651 17.59 -3.92 2.06
N THR A 652 16.53 -4.72 2.26
CA THR A 652 15.23 -4.49 1.60
C THR A 652 14.60 -3.16 2.01
N MET A 653 14.75 -2.74 3.27
CA MET A 653 14.35 -1.42 3.75
C MET A 653 15.12 -0.29 3.05
N VAL A 654 16.46 -0.38 3.00
CA VAL A 654 17.32 0.62 2.35
C VAL A 654 17.01 0.72 0.86
N TRP A 655 16.81 -0.42 0.18
CA TRP A 655 16.43 -0.42 -1.24
C TRP A 655 15.03 0.13 -1.48
N ALA A 656 14.06 -0.16 -0.60
CA ALA A 656 12.75 0.47 -0.66
C ALA A 656 12.86 1.99 -0.46
N GLY A 657 13.71 2.45 0.46
CA GLY A 657 13.99 3.87 0.68
C GLY A 657 14.70 4.54 -0.50
N HIS A 658 15.65 3.85 -1.14
CA HIS A 658 16.39 4.35 -2.30
C HIS A 658 15.50 4.43 -3.55
N LEU A 659 14.70 3.39 -3.79
CA LEU A 659 13.79 3.27 -4.93
C LEU A 659 12.39 3.84 -4.62
N ARG A 660 12.29 4.74 -3.64
CA ARG A 660 11.02 5.31 -3.19
C ARG A 660 10.23 6.07 -4.27
N ARG A 661 10.89 6.45 -5.36
CA ARG A 661 10.29 7.12 -6.54
C ARG A 661 10.11 6.19 -7.74
N HIS A 662 10.44 4.90 -7.58
CA HIS A 662 10.38 3.93 -8.66
C HIS A 662 9.02 3.23 -8.67
N LEU A 663 8.45 3.03 -9.87
CA LEU A 663 7.12 2.44 -10.06
C LEU A 663 6.94 1.06 -9.38
N MET A 664 8.04 0.31 -9.26
CA MET A 664 8.06 -1.04 -8.65
C MET A 664 8.19 -1.06 -7.12
N LEU A 665 8.28 0.10 -6.44
CA LEU A 665 8.41 0.17 -4.97
C LEU A 665 7.34 -0.68 -4.27
N TYR A 666 6.08 -0.40 -4.56
CA TYR A 666 4.95 -1.04 -3.90
C TYR A 666 4.66 -2.46 -4.41
N ARG A 667 5.12 -2.78 -5.63
CA ARG A 667 4.93 -4.09 -6.24
C ARG A 667 5.97 -5.13 -5.79
N ILE A 668 7.21 -4.71 -5.58
CA ILE A 668 8.35 -5.62 -5.32
C ILE A 668 9.04 -5.30 -4.01
N PHE A 669 9.44 -4.06 -3.78
CA PHE A 669 10.36 -3.73 -2.68
C PHE A 669 9.67 -3.65 -1.31
N SER A 670 8.51 -2.97 -1.21
CA SER A 670 7.74 -2.91 0.05
C SER A 670 7.21 -4.27 0.50
N PRO A 671 6.64 -5.13 -0.38
CA PRO A 671 6.22 -6.48 0.00
C PRO A 671 7.37 -7.35 0.51
N ARG A 672 8.55 -7.24 -0.14
CA ARG A 672 9.76 -7.96 0.29
C ARG A 672 10.24 -7.52 1.66
N PHE A 673 10.28 -6.21 1.92
CA PHE A 673 10.61 -5.70 3.25
C PHE A 673 9.62 -6.20 4.31
N MET A 674 8.31 -6.09 4.04
CA MET A 674 7.27 -6.55 4.97
C MET A 674 7.41 -8.04 5.29
N MET A 675 7.72 -8.87 4.30
CA MET A 675 7.98 -10.28 4.53
C MET A 675 9.27 -10.50 5.32
N ALA A 676 10.38 -9.88 4.93
CA ALA A 676 11.66 -10.02 5.62
C ALA A 676 11.55 -9.64 7.11
N ALA A 677 10.80 -8.58 7.41
CA ALA A 677 10.50 -8.14 8.76
C ALA A 677 9.63 -9.15 9.54
N ALA A 678 8.61 -9.73 8.89
CA ALA A 678 7.78 -10.78 9.50
C ALA A 678 8.59 -12.05 9.79
N VAL A 679 9.46 -12.49 8.86
CA VAL A 679 10.35 -13.63 9.06
C VAL A 679 11.31 -13.37 10.22
N LEU A 680 11.88 -12.17 10.32
CA LEU A 680 12.77 -11.79 11.43
C LEU A 680 12.09 -11.96 12.80
N LEU A 681 10.83 -11.55 12.95
CA LEU A 681 10.07 -11.77 14.19
C LEU A 681 9.86 -13.24 14.52
N VAL A 682 9.54 -14.05 13.50
CA VAL A 682 9.36 -15.49 13.68
C VAL A 682 10.68 -16.14 14.10
N VAL A 683 11.79 -15.72 13.51
CA VAL A 683 13.14 -16.18 13.84
C VAL A 683 13.51 -15.83 15.29
N ASP A 684 13.24 -14.60 15.74
CA ASP A 684 13.48 -14.19 17.13
C ASP A 684 12.65 -15.02 18.11
N PHE A 685 11.38 -15.22 17.80
CA PHE A 685 10.48 -16.01 18.64
C PHE A 685 10.95 -17.47 18.74
N ALA A 686 11.36 -18.07 17.63
CA ALA A 686 11.92 -19.43 17.59
C ALA A 686 13.27 -19.52 18.32
N ALA A 687 14.13 -18.49 18.22
CA ALA A 687 15.40 -18.44 18.92
C ALA A 687 15.19 -18.47 20.44
N ILE A 688 14.21 -17.72 20.95
CA ILE A 688 13.87 -17.70 22.38
C ILE A 688 13.20 -19.01 22.80
N LEU A 689 12.07 -19.37 22.17
CA LEU A 689 11.23 -20.46 22.66
C LEU A 689 11.74 -21.86 22.37
N VAL A 690 12.46 -22.05 21.26
CA VAL A 690 12.95 -23.37 20.88
C VAL A 690 14.42 -23.50 21.24
N ALA A 691 15.26 -22.56 20.78
CA ALA A 691 16.70 -22.71 20.92
C ALA A 691 17.19 -22.43 22.35
N LEU A 692 16.82 -21.30 22.97
CA LEU A 692 17.29 -20.96 24.32
C LEU A 692 16.63 -21.81 25.41
N ILE A 693 15.31 -22.03 25.35
CA ILE A 693 14.62 -22.92 26.30
C ILE A 693 15.10 -24.36 26.13
N GLY A 694 15.21 -24.87 24.90
CA GLY A 694 15.72 -26.21 24.63
C GLY A 694 17.15 -26.40 25.16
N THR A 695 18.03 -25.42 24.93
CA THR A 695 19.40 -25.43 25.45
C THR A 695 19.42 -25.42 26.98
N ARG A 696 18.52 -24.67 27.63
CA ARG A 696 18.37 -24.67 29.09
C ARG A 696 17.96 -26.03 29.61
N CYS A 697 16.86 -26.59 29.10
CA CYS A 697 16.34 -27.87 29.54
C CYS A 697 17.38 -28.98 29.38
N ASN A 698 18.10 -28.99 28.26
CA ASN A 698 19.15 -29.96 28.00
C ASN A 698 20.36 -29.77 28.94
N THR A 699 20.87 -28.54 29.08
CA THR A 699 22.05 -28.25 29.92
C THR A 699 21.77 -28.55 31.40
N MET A 700 20.57 -28.25 31.87
CA MET A 700 20.13 -28.56 33.24
C MET A 700 20.08 -30.08 33.47
N SER A 701 19.50 -30.83 32.53
CA SER A 701 19.41 -32.29 32.59
C SER A 701 20.80 -32.95 32.57
N ILE A 702 21.69 -32.48 31.69
CA ILE A 702 23.08 -32.97 31.60
C ILE A 702 23.86 -32.63 32.87
N GLY A 703 23.74 -31.39 33.38
CA GLY A 703 24.39 -30.96 34.62
C GLY A 703 23.91 -31.75 35.84
N ASP A 704 22.64 -32.17 35.84
CA ASP A 704 22.09 -33.01 36.89
C ASP A 704 22.53 -34.47 36.83
N ALA A 705 22.62 -35.06 35.63
CA ALA A 705 22.99 -36.46 35.42
C ALA A 705 24.52 -36.71 35.41
N PHE A 706 25.31 -35.83 34.79
CA PHE A 706 26.74 -36.02 34.55
C PHE A 706 27.65 -35.08 35.38
N GLY A 707 27.04 -34.15 36.12
CA GLY A 707 27.73 -33.09 36.85
C GLY A 707 28.04 -31.87 35.98
N TRP A 708 28.09 -30.70 36.60
CA TRP A 708 28.33 -29.44 35.91
C TRP A 708 29.78 -29.34 35.44
N ALA A 709 29.98 -28.80 34.23
CA ALA A 709 31.31 -28.46 33.71
C ALA A 709 32.08 -27.60 34.73
N ASP A 710 33.40 -27.80 34.81
CA ASP A 710 34.20 -27.15 35.85
C ASP A 710 34.29 -25.64 35.74
#